data_AF-A0AAE4G963-F1
#
_entry.id   AF-A0AAE4G963-F1
#
_cell.length_a   1.000
_cell.length_b   1.000
_cell.length_c   1.000
_cell.angle_alpha   90.00
_cell.angle_beta   90.00
_cell.angle_gamma   90.00
#
_symmetry.space_group_name_H-M   'P 1'
#
loop_
_entity.id
_entity.type
_entity.pdbx_description
1 polymer ?
#
loop_
_entity_poly.entity_id
_entity_poly.type
_entity_poly.pdbx_seq_one_letter_code
_entity_poly.pdbx_strand_id
1 'polypeptide(L)'
;MNDIVKAYSDTEAVARFQSLQAGHYWRSLEDIPHQGIDAGTVLLIESIKWIENSPHTIILRPHPSKFGKWVNLEIPCDDEPGATRTESFKYDEHRFLLSDFLEKFQFEPDHQKIREAEIASVQARITELQVELVTTQNDPDLMAVVIENGFAKESKDMAGVDSADASPLLSLASSSDDAPGIASRSGEVDPEAVMLATGAMANALKGGITEERIEGMKLAASREHKIATIKAKWIQEKTGQIAATISALTPYYQEHAAAALAQTEDVRTYVSKLLSGIESLDLYVGKGVSVETVKAGESAGRDVPLTFVQKKLYMDEEAAVFLDLDDWFDFSKKDLFFQALCESPGLAHQIFPTPRCVLVMAATRRKLNYGNAYENAAKNKANSDTFLLIRDGDNIHCVVSPVESHLGSARLFPSKSDQEGIFKGVDMQTVSFDDVAFSEHYERHENFALHYKRFLILACGLDHRLKLFGDFYDGESSLSFVSMDFQQRYCRFLHDDDGENLLPGEARISVHDWIDGKNQYLRSGSRVLCRWEALLNPDTAPFACKPDHAYGRGFSTRYVAHEPSDVAVAYKNGDDVCVDLPVVHVYSHRRDGKIRNCKVSLSQFRRGAWENGQYAYLCMDAVTEPEVQYYIHNREARVDHLTYIRFFKQALQFLREESAQERDTRQRLKMALEVGNVASGALADQIVQQAVIAWRAAHRGKELPRWQDGCAPETWKSLLDQMFFLSGEGARRADEVAVFVKGLGYEPLRLVLSGAAQMIVYAAPIESEMDNRLEQHAWVHRISLAKGKGKYTERSRRWASLPESVVSETTLHQWPAAEEWATRKSMFGSFQEKQRIFATPDRAVERLKSFRGVMSVEDFNIKAHHWWNLRHKLNRASNYVRDLGVLVPIGVAYVPASKHLSFICVGAFNGAGVLYQCAPSEAHRDDLRERYVRPYASKSTARSSFRAAAQNIMPWELMVAPLSLQADLEQHDFCEQVQLQRLHERKSHRPFVGEVFSEWKAMGKEKVIWLADGIADAEGRLLVDELLNIHLPDDYCPTVVGSVQVISIGGSDGDTIPFARWFDLFPEEESKGERFKAETLARSGRPEAVGYSFSSTTHATREFALEAIQYGRSAFSGEPYRLVSSKDLPEAPQPPAGVDRWYVLPR
;
A
#
# COMPACT_ATOMS: atom_id res chain seq x y z
N MET A 1 -59.64 -12.32 3.63
CA MET A 1 -60.63 -12.01 2.58
C MET A 1 -61.89 -11.52 3.28
N ASN A 2 -62.42 -10.36 2.85
CA ASN A 2 -63.39 -9.45 3.51
C ASN A 2 -62.77 -8.44 4.49
N ASP A 3 -62.46 -7.24 3.98
CA ASP A 3 -63.05 -5.96 4.43
C ASP A 3 -62.23 -4.76 3.91
N ILE A 4 -62.62 -4.20 2.76
CA ILE A 4 -62.46 -2.77 2.44
C ILE A 4 -63.69 -2.36 1.60
N VAL A 5 -64.71 -1.81 2.27
CA VAL A 5 -65.81 -1.09 1.61
C VAL A 5 -65.76 0.35 2.11
N LYS A 6 -65.29 1.27 1.27
CA LYS A 6 -65.60 2.70 1.44
C LYS A 6 -66.92 2.97 0.73
N ALA A 7 -67.96 3.28 1.51
CA ALA A 7 -69.23 3.74 1.00
C ALA A 7 -69.09 5.19 0.49
N TYR A 8 -69.13 5.39 -0.82
CA TYR A 8 -69.52 6.65 -1.44
C TYR A 8 -70.90 6.46 -2.08
N SER A 9 -71.82 7.36 -1.72
CA SER A 9 -73.18 7.43 -2.25
C SER A 9 -73.16 8.04 -3.65
N ASP A 10 -73.06 7.18 -4.66
CA ASP A 10 -73.82 7.20 -5.91
C ASP A 10 -73.26 6.08 -6.78
N THR A 11 -74.06 5.02 -6.95
CA THR A 11 -73.63 3.77 -7.57
C THR A 11 -73.94 3.80 -9.07
N GLU A 12 -72.93 4.01 -9.90
CA GLU A 12 -72.92 3.53 -11.28
C GLU A 12 -71.67 2.65 -11.51
N ALA A 13 -71.93 1.36 -11.74
CA ALA A 13 -71.00 0.26 -12.03
C ALA A 13 -70.16 -0.33 -10.87
N VAL A 14 -70.56 -1.53 -10.40
CA VAL A 14 -69.67 -2.45 -9.69
C VAL A 14 -68.75 -3.12 -10.72
N ALA A 15 -67.57 -2.56 -10.95
CA ALA A 15 -66.50 -3.26 -11.66
C ALA A 15 -66.01 -4.42 -10.78
N ARG A 16 -66.02 -5.65 -11.31
CA ARG A 16 -65.38 -6.82 -10.67
C ARG A 16 -63.91 -6.47 -10.42
N PHE A 17 -63.51 -6.34 -9.15
CA PHE A 17 -62.10 -6.21 -8.76
C PHE A 17 -61.38 -7.50 -9.14
N GLN A 18 -60.62 -7.48 -10.24
CA GLN A 18 -59.81 -8.60 -10.68
C GLN A 18 -58.61 -8.75 -9.73
N SER A 19 -58.36 -9.96 -9.22
CA SER A 19 -57.30 -10.22 -8.24
C SER A 19 -55.93 -9.87 -8.80
N LEU A 20 -55.20 -9.00 -8.09
CA LEU A 20 -53.79 -8.70 -8.33
C LEU A 20 -52.98 -10.02 -8.28
N GLN A 21 -52.33 -10.38 -9.39
CA GLN A 21 -51.61 -11.64 -9.56
C GLN A 21 -50.34 -11.42 -10.39
N ALA A 22 -49.27 -12.14 -10.04
CA ALA A 22 -48.05 -12.18 -10.84
C ALA A 22 -48.33 -12.84 -12.21
N GLY A 23 -47.71 -12.33 -13.27
CA GLY A 23 -47.99 -12.76 -14.64
C GLY A 23 -49.07 -11.96 -15.37
N HIS A 24 -49.75 -11.02 -14.69
CA HIS A 24 -50.68 -10.08 -15.32
C HIS A 24 -49.98 -8.83 -15.86
N TYR A 25 -50.59 -8.22 -16.88
CA TYR A 25 -50.09 -7.01 -17.53
C TYR A 25 -50.92 -5.79 -17.11
N TRP A 26 -50.22 -4.68 -16.88
CA TRP A 26 -50.80 -3.44 -16.40
C TRP A 26 -50.26 -2.26 -17.21
N ARG A 27 -51.12 -1.28 -17.45
CA ARG A 27 -50.85 -0.07 -18.23
C ARG A 27 -50.63 1.12 -17.30
N SER A 28 -49.56 1.88 -17.50
CA SER A 28 -49.34 3.15 -16.79
C SER A 28 -50.38 4.21 -17.18
N LEU A 29 -50.88 4.95 -16.19
CA LEU A 29 -51.84 6.05 -16.37
C LEU A 29 -51.16 7.40 -16.61
N GLU A 30 -49.97 7.58 -16.07
CA GLU A 30 -49.17 8.81 -16.10
C GLU A 30 -47.70 8.51 -16.46
N ASP A 31 -46.96 9.58 -16.79
CA ASP A 31 -45.50 9.50 -16.97
C ASP A 31 -44.83 9.36 -15.60
N ILE A 32 -43.86 8.45 -15.48
CA ILE A 32 -43.10 8.20 -14.25
C ILE A 32 -41.60 8.45 -14.55
N PRO A 33 -41.12 9.71 -14.48
CA PRO A 33 -39.80 10.10 -14.96
C PRO A 33 -38.64 9.39 -14.24
N HIS A 34 -38.75 9.20 -12.93
CA HIS A 34 -37.73 8.55 -12.10
C HIS A 34 -37.59 7.04 -12.38
N GLN A 35 -38.51 6.44 -13.13
CA GLN A 35 -38.44 5.05 -13.58
C GLN A 35 -38.34 4.93 -15.12
N GLY A 36 -38.37 6.05 -15.85
CA GLY A 36 -38.34 6.04 -17.33
C GLY A 36 -39.55 5.36 -17.99
N ILE A 37 -40.70 5.35 -17.31
CA ILE A 37 -41.95 4.74 -17.79
C ILE A 37 -42.84 5.85 -18.38
N ASP A 38 -43.20 5.70 -19.65
CA ASP A 38 -44.07 6.65 -20.36
C ASP A 38 -45.55 6.29 -20.12
N ALA A 39 -46.45 7.26 -20.15
CA ALA A 39 -47.89 7.05 -20.01
C ALA A 39 -48.42 6.11 -21.11
N GLY A 40 -49.27 5.16 -20.72
CA GLY A 40 -49.82 4.15 -21.63
C GLY A 40 -48.92 2.94 -21.89
N THR A 41 -47.73 2.86 -21.28
CA THR A 41 -46.83 1.71 -21.39
C THR A 41 -47.43 0.49 -20.67
N VAL A 42 -47.46 -0.66 -21.34
CA VAL A 42 -47.92 -1.93 -20.77
C VAL A 42 -46.72 -2.72 -20.24
N LEU A 43 -46.75 -3.07 -18.95
CA LEU A 43 -45.70 -3.77 -18.22
C LEU A 43 -46.24 -5.04 -17.55
N LEU A 44 -45.37 -6.04 -17.42
CA LEU A 44 -45.66 -7.32 -16.77
C LEU A 44 -45.38 -7.22 -15.26
N ILE A 45 -46.30 -7.69 -14.41
CA ILE A 45 -45.99 -7.98 -13.01
C ILE A 45 -45.15 -9.26 -12.96
N GLU A 46 -43.87 -9.12 -12.61
CA GLU A 46 -42.94 -10.25 -12.51
C GLU A 46 -43.04 -10.93 -11.15
N SER A 47 -43.25 -10.17 -10.07
CA SER A 47 -43.39 -10.70 -8.71
C SER A 47 -44.20 -9.77 -7.79
N ILE A 48 -44.85 -10.36 -6.78
CA ILE A 48 -45.55 -9.67 -5.70
C ILE A 48 -44.92 -10.09 -4.38
N LYS A 49 -44.37 -9.13 -3.63
CA LYS A 49 -43.84 -9.37 -2.28
C LYS A 49 -44.92 -9.16 -1.23
N TRP A 50 -45.00 -10.10 -0.29
CA TRP A 50 -46.03 -10.17 0.74
C TRP A 50 -45.43 -9.94 2.13
N ILE A 51 -46.13 -9.18 2.97
CA ILE A 51 -45.81 -8.95 4.39
C ILE A 51 -47.04 -9.31 5.20
N GLU A 52 -46.90 -10.19 6.19
CA GLU A 52 -48.02 -10.68 7.00
C GLU A 52 -49.25 -11.16 6.19
N ASN A 53 -49.01 -11.81 5.05
CA ASN A 53 -50.02 -12.25 4.09
C ASN A 53 -50.82 -11.13 3.39
N SER A 54 -50.31 -9.90 3.40
CA SER A 54 -50.81 -8.75 2.63
C SER A 54 -49.79 -8.34 1.56
N PRO A 55 -50.21 -7.99 0.33
CA PRO A 55 -49.28 -7.55 -0.71
C PRO A 55 -48.69 -6.19 -0.33
N HIS A 56 -47.38 -6.02 -0.51
CA HIS A 56 -46.66 -4.82 -0.11
C HIS A 56 -45.91 -4.16 -1.27
N THR A 57 -45.06 -4.93 -1.96
CA THR A 57 -44.21 -4.42 -3.06
C THR A 57 -44.53 -5.16 -4.35
N ILE A 58 -44.73 -4.40 -5.42
CA ILE A 58 -44.99 -4.90 -6.78
C ILE A 58 -43.72 -4.71 -7.60
N ILE A 59 -43.25 -5.81 -8.21
CA ILE A 59 -42.08 -5.81 -9.08
C ILE A 59 -42.57 -5.96 -10.52
N LEU A 60 -42.34 -4.93 -11.33
CA LEU A 60 -42.68 -4.88 -12.74
C LEU A 60 -41.44 -5.10 -13.59
N ARG A 61 -41.60 -5.87 -14.67
CA ARG A 61 -40.59 -6.01 -15.70
C ARG A 61 -40.60 -4.79 -16.61
N PRO A 62 -39.43 -4.18 -16.93
CA PRO A 62 -39.32 -3.12 -17.90
C PRO A 62 -39.80 -3.56 -19.28
N HIS A 63 -40.24 -2.59 -20.07
CA HIS A 63 -40.71 -2.85 -21.43
C HIS A 63 -39.64 -3.59 -22.26
N PRO A 64 -39.99 -4.62 -23.08
CA PRO A 64 -39.02 -5.43 -23.81
C PRO A 64 -38.06 -4.63 -24.71
N SER A 65 -38.51 -3.50 -25.27
CA SER A 65 -37.66 -2.61 -26.07
C SER A 65 -36.60 -1.84 -25.27
N LYS A 66 -36.79 -1.69 -23.95
CA LYS A 66 -35.91 -0.95 -23.02
C LYS A 66 -35.09 -1.88 -22.11
N PHE A 67 -35.55 -3.11 -21.88
CA PHE A 67 -34.94 -4.10 -20.98
C PHE A 67 -33.42 -4.29 -21.19
N GLY A 68 -32.65 -4.19 -20.11
CA GLY A 68 -31.19 -4.38 -20.06
C GLY A 68 -30.35 -3.20 -20.56
N LYS A 69 -30.96 -2.08 -20.95
CA LYS A 69 -30.26 -0.89 -21.48
C LYS A 69 -29.94 0.12 -20.36
N TRP A 70 -28.81 0.81 -20.52
CA TRP A 70 -28.43 1.95 -19.70
C TRP A 70 -28.89 3.25 -20.37
N VAL A 71 -29.53 4.13 -19.62
CA VAL A 71 -29.95 5.47 -20.06
C VAL A 71 -29.65 6.49 -18.96
N ASN A 72 -29.51 7.75 -19.35
CA ASN A 72 -29.46 8.84 -18.40
C ASN A 72 -30.85 9.46 -18.31
N LEU A 73 -31.50 9.37 -17.14
CA LEU A 73 -32.83 9.93 -16.90
C LEU A 73 -32.69 11.36 -16.36
N GLU A 74 -33.53 12.26 -16.87
CA GLU A 74 -33.69 13.61 -16.32
C GLU A 74 -34.83 13.60 -15.31
N ILE A 75 -34.49 13.67 -14.02
CA ILE A 75 -35.45 13.62 -12.93
C ILE A 75 -35.66 15.06 -12.42
N PRO A 76 -36.92 15.55 -12.35
CA PRO A 76 -37.20 16.84 -11.72
C PRO A 76 -36.79 16.84 -10.25
N CYS A 77 -36.07 17.85 -9.78
CA CYS A 77 -35.77 18.03 -8.36
C CYS A 77 -37.00 18.62 -7.65
N ASP A 78 -37.45 17.98 -6.58
CA ASP A 78 -38.58 18.47 -5.76
C ASP A 78 -38.24 19.77 -5.00
N ASP A 79 -36.95 20.05 -4.79
CA ASP A 79 -36.47 21.19 -4.00
C ASP A 79 -36.44 22.53 -4.77
N GLU A 80 -36.39 22.53 -6.11
CA GLU A 80 -36.37 23.73 -6.95
C GLU A 80 -37.21 23.56 -8.24
N PRO A 81 -38.32 24.31 -8.41
CA PRO A 81 -39.17 24.20 -9.60
C PRO A 81 -38.40 24.54 -10.89
N GLY A 82 -38.09 23.53 -11.70
CA GLY A 82 -37.43 23.65 -13.00
C GLY A 82 -35.98 23.14 -13.07
N ALA A 83 -35.40 22.66 -11.96
CA ALA A 83 -34.10 21.99 -11.97
C ALA A 83 -34.25 20.49 -12.28
N THR A 84 -33.51 19.96 -13.25
CA THR A 84 -33.43 18.53 -13.54
C THR A 84 -32.08 17.96 -13.12
N ARG A 85 -32.07 16.79 -12.47
CA ARG A 85 -30.86 16.01 -12.20
C ARG A 85 -30.74 14.88 -13.21
N THR A 86 -29.53 14.66 -13.72
CA THR A 86 -29.25 13.55 -14.63
C THR A 86 -28.71 12.37 -13.83
N GLU A 87 -29.42 11.24 -13.84
CA GLU A 87 -29.00 10.01 -13.15
C GLU A 87 -28.86 8.86 -14.16
N SER A 88 -27.78 8.08 -14.04
CA SER A 88 -27.57 6.90 -14.88
C SER A 88 -28.42 5.74 -14.36
N PHE A 89 -29.37 5.28 -15.18
CA PHE A 89 -30.36 4.27 -14.82
C PHE A 89 -30.29 3.06 -15.76
N LYS A 90 -30.44 1.87 -15.21
CA LYS A 90 -30.48 0.61 -15.97
C LYS A 90 -31.87 -0.02 -15.88
N TYR A 91 -32.47 -0.31 -17.03
CA TYR A 91 -33.78 -0.98 -17.10
C TYR A 91 -33.68 -2.48 -16.79
N ASP A 92 -33.52 -2.83 -15.51
CA ASP A 92 -33.55 -4.23 -15.03
C ASP A 92 -34.91 -4.59 -14.44
N GLU A 93 -35.38 -3.87 -13.43
CA GLU A 93 -36.69 -4.07 -12.78
C GLU A 93 -37.24 -2.73 -12.26
N HIS A 94 -38.57 -2.59 -12.20
CA HIS A 94 -39.24 -1.46 -11.57
C HIS A 94 -39.97 -1.93 -10.32
N ARG A 95 -39.85 -1.18 -9.23
CA ARG A 95 -40.42 -1.57 -7.93
C ARG A 95 -41.31 -0.46 -7.39
N PHE A 96 -42.50 -0.82 -6.95
CA PHE A 96 -43.50 0.10 -6.41
C PHE A 96 -44.11 -0.44 -5.13
N LEU A 97 -44.48 0.44 -4.20
CA LEU A 97 -45.41 0.09 -3.13
C LEU A 97 -46.78 -0.21 -3.73
N LEU A 98 -47.59 -1.02 -3.05
CA LEU A 98 -48.93 -1.37 -3.50
C LEU A 98 -49.82 -0.13 -3.68
N SER A 99 -49.77 0.84 -2.76
CA SER A 99 -50.53 2.09 -2.85
C SER A 99 -50.22 2.84 -4.14
N ASP A 100 -48.93 3.10 -4.36
CA ASP A 100 -48.43 3.86 -5.50
C ASP A 100 -48.70 3.13 -6.82
N PHE A 101 -48.60 1.80 -6.80
CA PHE A 101 -48.91 0.98 -7.96
C PHE A 101 -50.40 1.08 -8.35
N LEU A 102 -51.30 0.94 -7.38
CA LEU A 102 -52.75 0.99 -7.63
C LEU A 102 -53.22 2.40 -8.04
N GLU A 103 -52.50 3.45 -7.66
CA GLU A 103 -52.76 4.82 -8.10
C GLU A 103 -52.30 5.09 -9.54
N LYS A 104 -51.17 4.48 -9.96
CA LYS A 104 -50.49 4.82 -11.22
C LYS A 104 -50.74 3.84 -12.38
N PHE A 105 -51.32 2.67 -12.10
CA PHE A 105 -51.49 1.61 -13.10
C PHE A 105 -52.91 1.05 -13.14
N GLN A 106 -53.35 0.65 -14.33
CA GLN A 106 -54.62 -0.06 -14.55
C GLN A 106 -54.42 -1.41 -15.25
N PHE A 107 -55.28 -2.39 -14.97
CA PHE A 107 -55.20 -3.72 -15.57
C PHE A 107 -55.45 -3.69 -17.09
N GLU A 108 -54.65 -4.43 -17.87
CA GLU A 108 -54.73 -4.48 -19.33
C GLU A 108 -55.10 -5.90 -19.83
N PRO A 109 -56.38 -6.17 -20.15
CA PRO A 109 -56.83 -7.49 -20.59
C PRO A 109 -56.43 -7.83 -22.04
N ASP A 110 -56.20 -6.84 -22.90
CA ASP A 110 -55.86 -7.05 -24.32
C ASP A 110 -54.34 -7.03 -24.58
N HIS A 111 -53.53 -7.29 -23.55
CA HIS A 111 -52.06 -7.22 -23.62
C HIS A 111 -51.45 -8.10 -24.73
N GLN A 112 -52.06 -9.25 -25.05
CA GLN A 112 -51.59 -10.15 -26.12
C GLN A 112 -51.65 -9.45 -27.48
N LYS A 113 -52.75 -8.75 -27.77
CA LYS A 113 -52.91 -8.01 -29.03
C LYS A 113 -51.91 -6.86 -29.15
N ILE A 114 -51.63 -6.18 -28.04
CA ILE A 114 -50.65 -5.09 -27.98
C ILE A 114 -49.25 -5.63 -28.29
N ARG A 115 -48.84 -6.72 -27.62
CA ARG A 115 -47.53 -7.37 -27.86
C ARG A 115 -47.41 -7.96 -29.26
N GLU A 116 -48.47 -8.58 -29.79
CA GLU A 116 -48.49 -9.10 -31.17
C GLU A 116 -48.35 -7.97 -32.20
N ALA A 117 -48.99 -6.82 -31.99
CA ALA A 117 -48.85 -5.65 -32.86
C ALA A 117 -47.43 -5.08 -32.82
N GLU A 118 -46.80 -5.01 -31.65
CA GLU A 118 -45.40 -4.58 -31.50
C GLU A 118 -44.44 -5.54 -32.20
N ILE A 119 -44.60 -6.85 -32.01
CA ILE A 119 -43.80 -7.88 -32.69
C ILE A 119 -43.99 -7.80 -34.21
N ALA A 120 -45.23 -7.64 -34.68
CA ALA A 120 -45.53 -7.49 -36.11
C ALA A 120 -44.87 -6.24 -36.70
N SER A 121 -44.78 -5.13 -35.94
CA SER A 121 -44.09 -3.92 -36.39
C SER A 121 -42.59 -4.13 -36.59
N VAL A 122 -41.93 -4.88 -35.69
CA VAL A 122 -40.51 -5.23 -35.81
C VAL A 122 -40.29 -6.18 -36.97
N GLN A 123 -41.18 -7.16 -37.17
CA GLN A 123 -41.14 -8.07 -38.32
C GLN A 123 -41.34 -7.35 -39.65
N ALA A 124 -42.29 -6.41 -39.72
CA ALA A 124 -42.52 -5.59 -40.91
C ALA A 124 -41.26 -4.80 -41.28
N ARG A 125 -40.54 -4.26 -40.29
CA ARG A 125 -39.27 -3.55 -40.51
C ARG A 125 -38.16 -4.48 -41.05
N ILE A 126 -38.10 -5.73 -40.58
CA ILE A 126 -37.17 -6.74 -41.11
C ILE A 126 -37.50 -7.03 -42.58
N THR A 127 -38.77 -7.23 -42.91
CA THR A 127 -39.21 -7.48 -44.29
C THR A 127 -38.91 -6.29 -45.19
N GLU A 128 -39.13 -5.05 -44.72
CA GLU A 128 -38.79 -3.83 -45.47
C GLU A 128 -37.30 -3.76 -45.79
N LEU A 129 -36.42 -3.99 -44.81
CA LEU A 129 -34.97 -3.98 -44.99
C LEU A 129 -34.48 -5.11 -45.92
N GLN A 130 -35.13 -6.28 -45.86
CA GLN A 130 -34.83 -7.41 -46.76
C GLN A 130 -35.27 -7.13 -48.20
N VAL A 131 -36.48 -6.56 -48.37
CA VAL A 131 -36.98 -6.15 -49.68
C VAL A 131 -36.07 -5.07 -50.26
N GLU A 132 -35.72 -4.04 -49.48
CA GLU A 132 -34.79 -2.98 -49.88
C GLU A 132 -33.43 -3.53 -50.32
N LEU A 133 -32.87 -4.50 -49.58
CA LEU A 133 -31.61 -5.16 -49.93
C LEU A 133 -31.71 -5.89 -51.28
N VAL A 134 -32.76 -6.68 -51.46
CA VAL A 134 -32.96 -7.53 -52.65
C VAL A 134 -33.33 -6.71 -53.89
N THR A 135 -34.19 -5.70 -53.75
CA THR A 135 -34.58 -4.83 -54.86
C THR A 135 -33.40 -4.00 -55.34
N THR A 136 -32.62 -3.42 -54.43
CA THR A 136 -31.43 -2.62 -54.79
C THR A 136 -30.32 -3.49 -55.39
N GLN A 137 -30.19 -4.76 -54.97
CA GLN A 137 -29.21 -5.69 -55.56
C GLN A 137 -29.58 -6.12 -56.98
N ASN A 138 -30.87 -6.28 -57.27
CA ASN A 138 -31.37 -6.80 -58.54
C ASN A 138 -31.67 -5.71 -59.57
N ASP A 139 -31.70 -4.43 -59.17
CA ASP A 139 -31.91 -3.27 -60.04
C ASP A 139 -30.57 -2.55 -60.34
N PRO A 140 -30.07 -2.59 -61.59
CA PRO A 140 -28.83 -1.96 -61.99
C PRO A 140 -28.79 -0.44 -61.76
N ASP A 141 -29.93 0.25 -61.88
CA ASP A 141 -30.00 1.72 -61.79
C ASP A 141 -29.97 2.16 -60.33
N LEU A 142 -30.66 1.45 -59.43
CA LEU A 142 -30.62 1.73 -58.00
C LEU A 142 -29.24 1.42 -57.39
N MET A 143 -28.57 0.35 -57.85
CA MET A 143 -27.21 0.05 -57.42
C MET A 143 -26.21 1.10 -57.93
N ALA A 144 -26.44 1.68 -59.11
CA ALA A 144 -25.64 2.79 -59.63
C ALA A 144 -25.73 4.02 -58.71
N VAL A 145 -26.93 4.36 -58.22
CA VAL A 145 -27.14 5.44 -57.24
C VAL A 145 -26.42 5.15 -55.92
N VAL A 146 -26.41 3.91 -55.43
CA VAL A 146 -25.64 3.51 -54.24
C VAL A 146 -24.13 3.67 -54.46
N ILE A 147 -23.63 3.28 -55.63
CA ILE A 147 -22.20 3.41 -56.00
C ILE A 147 -21.82 4.89 -56.11
N GLU A 148 -22.64 5.72 -56.75
CA GLU A 148 -22.43 7.17 -56.86
C GLU A 148 -22.42 7.86 -55.49
N ASN A 149 -23.38 7.52 -54.63
CA ASN A 149 -23.41 8.02 -53.26
C ASN A 149 -22.20 7.53 -52.44
N GLY A 150 -21.75 6.29 -52.66
CA GLY A 150 -20.54 5.74 -52.03
C GLY A 150 -19.28 6.50 -52.45
N PHE A 151 -19.11 6.76 -53.75
CA PHE A 151 -18.01 7.59 -54.26
C PHE A 151 -18.10 9.05 -53.76
N ALA A 152 -19.31 9.62 -53.67
CA ALA A 152 -19.53 10.96 -53.12
C ALA A 152 -19.18 11.05 -51.61
N LYS A 153 -19.41 9.97 -50.85
CA LYS A 153 -19.05 9.87 -49.44
C LYS A 153 -17.53 9.73 -49.25
N GLU A 154 -16.88 8.86 -50.03
CA GLU A 154 -15.40 8.70 -49.99
C GLU A 154 -14.65 9.94 -50.49
N SER A 155 -15.20 10.67 -51.47
CA SER A 155 -14.61 11.94 -51.94
C SER A 155 -14.80 13.09 -50.94
N LYS A 156 -15.87 13.09 -50.14
CA LYS A 156 -16.01 13.98 -48.98
C LYS A 156 -15.04 13.62 -47.85
N ASP A 157 -14.83 12.33 -47.59
CA ASP A 157 -13.85 11.87 -46.59
C ASP A 157 -12.41 12.15 -47.03
N MET A 158 -12.10 12.14 -48.34
CA MET A 158 -10.80 12.56 -48.89
C MET A 158 -10.60 14.08 -48.98
N ALA A 159 -11.68 14.88 -49.08
CA ALA A 159 -11.63 16.34 -49.10
C ALA A 159 -11.52 16.99 -47.70
N GLY A 160 -11.47 16.18 -46.64
CA GLY A 160 -11.22 16.62 -45.26
C GLY A 160 -9.74 16.70 -44.85
N VAL A 161 -8.80 16.61 -45.80
CA VAL A 161 -7.36 16.80 -45.57
C VAL A 161 -6.92 18.08 -46.27
N ASP A 162 -6.76 19.15 -45.49
CA ASP A 162 -6.30 20.47 -45.95
C ASP A 162 -4.90 20.41 -46.60
N SER A 163 -4.76 21.06 -47.75
CA SER A 163 -3.58 21.87 -48.05
C SER A 163 -4.04 23.29 -48.38
N ALA A 164 -3.43 24.27 -47.73
CA ALA A 164 -3.65 25.69 -47.96
C ALA A 164 -2.50 26.25 -48.78
N ASP A 165 -2.79 26.84 -49.94
CA ASP A 165 -2.11 28.05 -50.39
C ASP A 165 -2.98 28.90 -51.32
N ALA A 166 -2.94 30.20 -51.02
CA ALA A 166 -3.47 31.43 -51.61
C ALA A 166 -4.14 31.47 -53.01
N SER A 167 -5.24 32.26 -53.02
CA SER A 167 -6.15 32.84 -54.03
C SER A 167 -5.48 33.78 -55.09
N PRO A 168 -6.16 34.57 -56.00
CA PRO A 168 -7.57 35.02 -55.97
C PRO A 168 -8.35 35.37 -57.28
N LEU A 169 -9.63 35.71 -57.07
CA LEU A 169 -10.49 36.73 -57.74
C LEU A 169 -11.28 36.38 -59.04
N LEU A 170 -12.62 36.32 -58.85
CA LEU A 170 -13.68 37.17 -59.48
C LEU A 170 -13.81 37.13 -61.03
N SER A 171 -14.99 37.13 -61.66
CA SER A 171 -16.12 38.02 -61.40
C SER A 171 -17.29 37.77 -62.38
N LEU A 172 -18.51 38.08 -61.91
CA LEU A 172 -19.60 38.82 -62.61
C LEU A 172 -20.26 38.14 -63.82
N ALA A 173 -21.55 37.76 -63.76
CA ALA A 173 -22.71 38.65 -63.79
C ALA A 173 -22.64 39.74 -64.88
N SER A 174 -23.40 39.57 -65.97
CA SER A 174 -24.44 40.52 -66.37
C SER A 174 -25.15 40.12 -67.67
N SER A 175 -26.47 40.33 -67.60
CA SER A 175 -27.41 40.74 -68.65
C SER A 175 -27.79 39.79 -69.82
N SER A 176 -29.11 39.60 -69.84
CA SER A 176 -30.07 39.80 -70.94
C SER A 176 -30.32 38.70 -71.97
N ASP A 177 -31.62 38.45 -72.07
CA ASP A 177 -32.44 38.17 -73.25
C ASP A 177 -32.59 36.75 -73.81
N ASP A 178 -33.88 36.44 -73.96
CA ASP A 178 -34.53 35.66 -75.01
C ASP A 178 -34.21 34.16 -75.20
N ALA A 179 -35.28 33.37 -75.16
CA ALA A 179 -35.39 32.07 -75.85
C ALA A 179 -35.22 32.28 -77.39
N PRO A 180 -35.06 31.25 -78.27
CA PRO A 180 -35.15 29.79 -78.08
C PRO A 180 -34.10 28.94 -78.85
N GLY A 181 -34.11 27.61 -78.64
CA GLY A 181 -34.04 26.63 -79.74
C GLY A 181 -32.71 26.00 -80.19
N ILE A 182 -32.79 24.67 -80.35
CA ILE A 182 -32.14 23.77 -81.33
C ILE A 182 -30.75 23.16 -81.01
N ALA A 183 -30.83 21.92 -80.51
CA ALA A 183 -30.28 20.65 -81.04
C ALA A 183 -28.82 20.50 -81.53
N SER A 184 -28.27 19.37 -81.04
CA SER A 184 -27.37 18.40 -81.69
C SER A 184 -25.87 18.72 -81.82
N ARG A 185 -25.03 17.91 -81.15
CA ARG A 185 -24.48 16.69 -81.79
C ARG A 185 -23.80 15.75 -80.78
N SER A 186 -24.08 14.48 -81.02
CA SER A 186 -23.52 13.24 -80.45
C SER A 186 -22.00 13.11 -80.62
N GLY A 187 -21.35 12.52 -79.63
CA GLY A 187 -20.06 11.85 -79.75
C GLY A 187 -20.13 10.49 -79.06
N GLU A 188 -20.39 9.44 -79.84
CA GLU A 188 -20.30 8.04 -79.42
C GLU A 188 -18.85 7.68 -79.08
N VAL A 189 -18.64 6.95 -77.99
CA VAL A 189 -17.36 6.30 -77.66
C VAL A 189 -17.50 4.81 -77.95
N ASP A 190 -16.50 4.31 -78.68
CA ASP A 190 -16.39 3.00 -79.32
C ASP A 190 -16.55 1.79 -78.36
N PRO A 191 -17.50 0.85 -78.59
CA PRO A 191 -17.71 -0.36 -77.78
C PRO A 191 -16.55 -1.35 -77.78
N GLU A 192 -15.57 -1.20 -78.70
CA GLU A 192 -14.46 -2.13 -78.86
C GLU A 192 -13.39 -2.02 -77.75
N ALA A 193 -13.34 -0.90 -77.02
CA ALA A 193 -12.39 -0.70 -75.92
C ALA A 193 -12.77 -1.42 -74.62
N VAL A 194 -14.04 -1.78 -74.43
CA VAL A 194 -14.57 -2.38 -73.19
C VAL A 194 -14.52 -3.93 -73.24
N MET A 195 -14.58 -4.53 -74.44
CA MET A 195 -14.48 -6.00 -74.59
C MET A 195 -13.05 -6.57 -74.44
N LEU A 196 -12.02 -5.72 -74.44
CA LEU A 196 -10.62 -6.15 -74.33
C LEU A 196 -10.13 -6.36 -72.89
N ALA A 197 -10.93 -6.01 -71.87
CA ALA A 197 -10.53 -6.09 -70.45
C ALA A 197 -10.97 -7.37 -69.71
N THR A 198 -11.74 -8.27 -70.35
CA THR A 198 -12.26 -9.51 -69.71
C THR A 198 -11.78 -10.82 -70.37
N GLY A 199 -10.88 -10.75 -71.36
CA GLY A 199 -10.36 -11.92 -72.09
C GLY A 199 -8.92 -12.30 -71.72
N ALA A 200 -8.67 -13.59 -71.52
CA ALA A 200 -7.38 -14.18 -71.12
C ALA A 200 -6.15 -13.68 -71.93
N MET A 201 -5.01 -13.52 -71.23
CA MET A 201 -3.72 -12.96 -71.68
C MET A 201 -3.12 -13.50 -73.01
N ALA A 202 -3.71 -14.53 -73.62
CA ALA A 202 -3.18 -15.18 -74.83
C ALA A 202 -3.42 -14.40 -76.14
N ASN A 203 -4.37 -13.46 -76.21
CA ASN A 203 -4.65 -12.69 -77.45
C ASN A 203 -3.96 -11.33 -77.52
N ALA A 204 -3.30 -10.87 -76.44
CA ALA A 204 -2.65 -9.56 -76.38
C ALA A 204 -1.20 -9.53 -76.92
N LEU A 205 -0.65 -10.66 -77.39
CA LEU A 205 0.76 -10.79 -77.79
C LEU A 205 1.04 -10.60 -79.29
N LYS A 206 0.06 -10.19 -80.11
CA LYS A 206 0.24 -9.99 -81.57
C LYS A 206 0.08 -8.55 -82.08
N GLY A 207 -0.24 -7.59 -81.20
CA GLY A 207 -0.16 -6.15 -81.48
C GLY A 207 0.54 -5.47 -80.30
N GLY A 208 1.64 -4.78 -80.56
CA GLY A 208 2.55 -4.26 -79.52
C GLY A 208 1.84 -3.59 -78.34
N ILE A 209 2.22 -4.00 -77.13
CA ILE A 209 1.74 -3.41 -75.87
C ILE A 209 2.44 -2.06 -75.69
N THR A 210 1.69 -0.96 -75.74
CA THR A 210 2.17 0.39 -75.41
C THR A 210 1.92 0.72 -73.93
N GLU A 211 2.77 1.56 -73.35
CA GLU A 211 2.72 1.93 -71.93
C GLU A 211 1.37 2.54 -71.53
N GLU A 212 0.76 3.34 -72.43
CA GLU A 212 -0.58 3.92 -72.26
C GLU A 212 -1.70 2.87 -72.13
N ARG A 213 -1.60 1.71 -72.81
CA ARG A 213 -2.62 0.66 -72.70
C ARG A 213 -2.53 -0.13 -71.39
N ILE A 214 -1.32 -0.28 -70.83
CA ILE A 214 -1.14 -0.89 -69.50
C ILE A 214 -1.69 0.03 -68.41
N GLU A 215 -1.45 1.34 -68.50
CA GLU A 215 -2.07 2.31 -67.58
C GLU A 215 -3.59 2.32 -67.70
N GLY A 216 -4.14 2.33 -68.93
CA GLY A 216 -5.59 2.24 -69.14
C GLY A 216 -6.23 0.99 -68.53
N MET A 217 -5.56 -0.18 -68.63
CA MET A 217 -6.02 -1.41 -67.98
C MET A 217 -5.90 -1.38 -66.45
N LYS A 218 -4.83 -0.79 -65.88
CA LYS A 218 -4.69 -0.61 -64.43
C LYS A 218 -5.75 0.33 -63.86
N LEU A 219 -6.08 1.40 -64.59
CA LEU A 219 -7.06 2.40 -64.18
C LEU A 219 -8.49 1.85 -64.25
N ALA A 220 -8.81 1.07 -65.29
CA ALA A 220 -10.07 0.33 -65.40
C ALA A 220 -10.22 -0.74 -64.30
N ALA A 221 -9.19 -1.54 -64.03
CA ALA A 221 -9.20 -2.56 -62.97
C ALA A 221 -9.33 -1.95 -61.56
N SER A 222 -8.67 -0.81 -61.31
CA SER A 222 -8.77 -0.09 -60.03
C SER A 222 -10.17 0.50 -59.79
N ARG A 223 -10.83 0.99 -60.85
CA ARG A 223 -12.21 1.50 -60.78
C ARG A 223 -13.20 0.39 -60.50
N GLU A 224 -13.09 -0.75 -61.18
CA GLU A 224 -13.91 -1.95 -60.92
C GLU A 224 -13.72 -2.50 -59.50
N HIS A 225 -12.47 -2.52 -59.00
CA HIS A 225 -12.19 -2.94 -57.62
C HIS A 225 -12.84 -2.01 -56.57
N LYS A 226 -12.82 -0.69 -56.79
CA LYS A 226 -13.49 0.28 -55.90
C LYS A 226 -15.01 0.12 -55.93
N ILE A 227 -15.59 -0.04 -57.12
CA ILE A 227 -17.02 -0.32 -57.28
C ILE A 227 -17.40 -1.58 -56.50
N ALA A 228 -16.66 -2.68 -56.66
CA ALA A 228 -16.91 -3.92 -55.93
C ALA A 228 -16.80 -3.75 -54.40
N THR A 229 -15.86 -2.95 -53.91
CA THR A 229 -15.66 -2.67 -52.48
C THR A 229 -16.82 -1.87 -51.88
N ILE A 230 -17.29 -0.82 -52.57
CA ILE A 230 -18.45 -0.02 -52.14
C ILE A 230 -19.71 -0.89 -52.07
N LYS A 231 -19.93 -1.75 -53.08
CA LYS A 231 -21.04 -2.72 -53.09
C LYS A 231 -20.97 -3.67 -51.88
N ALA A 232 -19.79 -4.23 -51.60
CA ALA A 232 -19.59 -5.13 -50.48
C ALA A 232 -19.86 -4.46 -49.12
N LYS A 233 -19.37 -3.23 -48.91
CA LYS A 233 -19.56 -2.48 -47.66
C LYS A 233 -21.02 -2.13 -47.40
N TRP A 234 -21.76 -1.70 -48.42
CA TRP A 234 -23.20 -1.42 -48.29
C TRP A 234 -24.02 -2.68 -47.94
N ILE A 235 -23.72 -3.83 -48.58
CA ILE A 235 -24.35 -5.12 -48.25
C ILE A 235 -24.03 -5.50 -46.80
N GLN A 236 -22.78 -5.34 -46.35
CA GLN A 236 -22.39 -5.61 -44.96
C GLN A 236 -23.13 -4.71 -43.96
N GLU A 237 -23.23 -3.40 -44.22
CA GLU A 237 -23.96 -2.45 -43.37
C GLU A 237 -25.44 -2.79 -43.27
N LYS A 238 -26.11 -3.08 -44.39
CA LYS A 238 -27.53 -3.49 -44.41
C LYS A 238 -27.75 -4.85 -43.74
N THR A 239 -26.85 -5.80 -43.94
CA THR A 239 -26.87 -7.09 -43.22
C THR A 239 -26.72 -6.89 -41.71
N GLY A 240 -25.86 -5.97 -41.28
CA GLY A 240 -25.71 -5.57 -39.87
C GLY A 240 -26.97 -4.95 -39.29
N GLN A 241 -27.67 -4.07 -40.04
CA GLN A 241 -28.96 -3.49 -39.61
C GLN A 241 -30.06 -4.55 -39.47
N ILE A 242 -30.11 -5.53 -40.38
CA ILE A 242 -31.04 -6.67 -40.29
C ILE A 242 -30.71 -7.50 -39.03
N ALA A 243 -29.45 -7.82 -38.77
CA ALA A 243 -29.04 -8.57 -37.58
C ALA A 243 -29.37 -7.85 -36.26
N ALA A 244 -29.17 -6.53 -36.20
CA ALA A 244 -29.54 -5.70 -35.05
C ALA A 244 -31.07 -5.68 -34.82
N THR A 245 -31.85 -5.60 -35.90
CA THR A 245 -33.33 -5.61 -35.83
C THR A 245 -33.87 -6.99 -35.42
N ILE A 246 -33.25 -8.08 -35.87
CA ILE A 246 -33.58 -9.45 -35.43
C ILE A 246 -33.30 -9.62 -33.94
N SER A 247 -32.18 -9.09 -33.44
CA SER A 247 -31.83 -9.15 -32.02
C SER A 247 -32.82 -8.40 -31.12
N ALA A 248 -33.55 -7.41 -31.66
CA ALA A 248 -34.58 -6.68 -30.94
C ALA A 248 -35.86 -7.51 -30.65
N LEU A 249 -36.03 -8.68 -31.26
CA LEU A 249 -37.13 -9.61 -30.95
C LEU A 249 -36.87 -10.46 -29.70
N THR A 250 -35.61 -10.70 -29.35
CA THR A 250 -35.23 -11.58 -28.22
C THR A 250 -35.84 -11.18 -26.87
N PRO A 251 -35.86 -9.89 -26.47
CA PRO A 251 -36.45 -9.47 -25.20
C PRO A 251 -37.97 -9.74 -25.10
N TYR A 252 -38.71 -9.67 -26.22
CA TYR A 252 -40.15 -9.96 -26.25
C TYR A 252 -40.43 -11.45 -25.97
N TYR A 253 -39.62 -12.36 -26.53
CA TYR A 253 -39.72 -13.78 -26.21
C TYR A 253 -39.28 -14.10 -24.79
N GLN A 254 -38.30 -13.37 -24.25
CA GLN A 254 -37.90 -13.49 -22.84
C GLN A 254 -39.00 -13.04 -21.88
N GLU A 255 -39.75 -11.98 -22.22
CA GLU A 255 -40.92 -11.54 -21.44
C GLU A 255 -42.01 -12.64 -21.39
N HIS A 256 -42.27 -13.34 -22.50
CA HIS A 256 -43.20 -14.48 -22.50
C HIS A 256 -42.78 -15.61 -21.54
N ALA A 257 -41.49 -15.94 -21.49
CA ALA A 257 -40.96 -16.92 -20.55
C ALA A 257 -41.05 -16.42 -19.09
N ALA A 258 -40.78 -15.13 -18.86
CA ALA A 258 -40.90 -14.50 -17.55
C ALA A 258 -42.36 -14.50 -17.05
N ALA A 259 -43.33 -14.19 -17.92
CA ALA A 259 -44.76 -14.22 -17.58
C ALA A 259 -45.22 -15.63 -17.18
N ALA A 260 -44.77 -16.67 -17.88
CA ALA A 260 -45.06 -18.06 -17.51
C ALA A 260 -44.45 -18.47 -16.17
N LEU A 261 -43.23 -18.00 -15.87
CA LEU A 261 -42.58 -18.24 -14.58
C LEU A 261 -43.29 -17.51 -13.43
N ALA A 262 -43.67 -16.25 -13.64
CA ALA A 262 -44.40 -15.41 -12.68
C ALA A 262 -45.73 -16.03 -12.27
N GLN A 263 -46.48 -16.62 -13.21
CA GLN A 263 -47.74 -17.34 -12.91
C GLN A 263 -47.56 -18.56 -11.99
N THR A 264 -46.33 -19.07 -11.82
CA THR A 264 -46.02 -20.22 -10.96
C THR A 264 -45.29 -19.85 -9.66
N GLU A 265 -45.03 -18.56 -9.43
CA GLU A 265 -44.24 -18.07 -8.28
C GLU A 265 -44.89 -18.41 -6.93
N ASP A 266 -46.20 -18.18 -6.80
CA ASP A 266 -46.94 -18.46 -5.56
C ASP A 266 -46.86 -19.94 -5.17
N VAL A 267 -46.95 -20.84 -6.15
CA VAL A 267 -46.84 -22.29 -5.95
C VAL A 267 -45.42 -22.66 -5.52
N ARG A 268 -44.39 -22.09 -6.17
CA ARG A 268 -42.98 -22.34 -5.82
C ARG A 268 -42.66 -21.84 -4.41
N THR A 269 -43.16 -20.66 -4.05
CA THR A 269 -42.97 -20.05 -2.72
C THR A 269 -43.67 -20.87 -1.64
N TYR A 270 -44.89 -21.33 -1.90
CA TYR A 270 -45.61 -22.24 -0.98
C TYR A 270 -44.87 -23.56 -0.79
N VAL A 271 -44.40 -24.20 -1.86
CA VAL A 271 -43.61 -25.45 -1.80
C VAL A 271 -42.31 -25.22 -1.04
N SER A 272 -41.61 -24.09 -1.25
CA SER A 272 -40.40 -23.73 -0.52
C SER A 272 -40.65 -23.56 0.98
N LYS A 273 -41.72 -22.84 1.39
CA LYS A 273 -42.13 -22.72 2.80
C LYS A 273 -42.49 -24.08 3.41
N LEU A 274 -43.16 -24.95 2.66
CA LEU A 274 -43.52 -26.30 3.11
C LEU A 274 -42.28 -27.18 3.29
N LEU A 275 -41.33 -27.16 2.34
CA LEU A 275 -40.04 -27.86 2.47
C LEU A 275 -39.24 -27.33 3.67
N SER A 276 -39.18 -26.02 3.88
CA SER A 276 -38.53 -25.39 5.03
C SER A 276 -39.18 -25.78 6.37
N GLY A 277 -40.50 -25.96 6.39
CA GLY A 277 -41.23 -26.52 7.54
C GLY A 277 -40.88 -27.98 7.80
N ILE A 278 -40.77 -28.80 6.75
CA ILE A 278 -40.34 -30.21 6.85
C ILE A 278 -38.90 -30.31 7.38
N GLU A 279 -37.98 -29.48 6.90
CA GLU A 279 -36.60 -29.40 7.40
C GLU A 279 -36.56 -29.08 8.91
N SER A 280 -37.46 -28.22 9.38
CA SER A 280 -37.56 -27.87 10.79
C SER A 280 -38.09 -29.06 11.62
N LEU A 281 -38.97 -29.90 11.07
CA LEU A 281 -39.44 -31.14 11.72
C LEU A 281 -38.37 -32.24 11.71
N ASP A 282 -37.57 -32.33 10.64
CA ASP A 282 -36.44 -33.26 10.54
C ASP A 282 -35.43 -33.04 11.69
N LEU A 283 -35.23 -31.78 12.12
CA LEU A 283 -34.43 -31.45 13.31
C LEU A 283 -35.00 -32.02 14.62
N TYR A 284 -36.31 -31.92 14.84
CA TYR A 284 -36.96 -32.45 16.04
C TYR A 284 -36.77 -33.97 16.16
N VAL A 285 -36.93 -34.68 15.04
CA VAL A 285 -36.72 -36.14 14.95
C VAL A 285 -35.23 -36.51 14.96
N GLY A 286 -34.33 -35.51 14.84
CA GLY A 286 -32.87 -35.65 14.87
C GLY A 286 -32.26 -36.25 13.63
N LYS A 287 -32.91 -36.12 12.48
CA LYS A 287 -32.37 -36.58 11.21
C LYS A 287 -31.13 -35.76 10.87
N GLY A 288 -30.01 -36.46 10.67
CA GLY A 288 -28.71 -35.83 10.42
C GLY A 288 -28.04 -35.21 11.65
N VAL A 289 -28.61 -35.37 12.85
CA VAL A 289 -28.02 -34.90 14.12
C VAL A 289 -27.19 -36.02 14.74
N SER A 290 -25.92 -35.75 15.05
CA SER A 290 -25.05 -36.68 15.78
C SER A 290 -24.78 -36.18 17.20
N VAL A 291 -24.80 -37.09 18.17
CA VAL A 291 -24.55 -36.81 19.59
C VAL A 291 -23.42 -37.70 20.06
N GLU A 292 -22.41 -37.07 20.64
CA GLU A 292 -21.23 -37.72 21.21
C GLU A 292 -21.15 -37.37 22.70
N THR A 293 -21.03 -38.39 23.56
CA THR A 293 -20.82 -38.18 25.00
C THR A 293 -19.34 -37.99 25.27
N VAL A 294 -18.97 -36.76 25.66
CA VAL A 294 -17.59 -36.38 26.00
C VAL A 294 -17.23 -36.84 27.41
N LYS A 295 -18.14 -36.61 28.36
CA LYS A 295 -17.98 -37.01 29.76
C LYS A 295 -19.32 -37.51 30.30
N ALA A 296 -19.29 -38.65 31.00
CA ALA A 296 -20.45 -39.17 31.73
C ALA A 296 -20.28 -38.92 33.24
N GLY A 297 -21.37 -38.60 33.93
CA GLY A 297 -21.39 -38.29 35.36
C GLY A 297 -22.81 -38.11 35.91
N GLU A 298 -22.93 -37.48 37.07
CA GLU A 298 -24.23 -37.21 37.69
C GLU A 298 -24.95 -36.03 37.02
N SER A 299 -26.27 -36.14 36.88
CA SER A 299 -27.14 -35.08 36.33
C SER A 299 -27.25 -33.90 37.32
N ALA A 300 -27.51 -32.69 36.81
CA ALA A 300 -27.74 -31.55 37.69
C ALA A 300 -29.06 -31.68 38.46
N GLY A 301 -29.14 -31.03 39.62
CA GLY A 301 -30.36 -30.97 40.43
C GLY A 301 -31.57 -30.47 39.64
N ARG A 302 -32.76 -30.95 39.99
CA ARG A 302 -34.01 -30.62 39.27
C ARG A 302 -34.38 -29.13 39.32
N ASP A 303 -33.92 -28.44 40.35
CA ASP A 303 -34.11 -27.02 40.59
C ASP A 303 -33.23 -26.12 39.70
N VAL A 304 -32.22 -26.67 39.02
CA VAL A 304 -31.32 -25.91 38.14
C VAL A 304 -31.99 -25.67 36.78
N PRO A 305 -32.26 -24.41 36.37
CA PRO A 305 -32.86 -24.13 35.07
C PRO A 305 -31.90 -24.37 33.91
N LEU A 306 -32.44 -24.60 32.70
CA LEU A 306 -31.64 -24.73 31.49
C LEU A 306 -31.11 -23.37 31.02
N THR A 307 -29.80 -23.20 30.98
CA THR A 307 -29.19 -21.92 30.56
C THR A 307 -28.71 -21.98 29.11
N PHE A 308 -29.14 -21.04 28.27
CA PHE A 308 -28.59 -20.83 26.93
C PHE A 308 -27.57 -19.69 26.97
N VAL A 309 -26.35 -19.95 26.51
CA VAL A 309 -25.25 -18.97 26.49
C VAL A 309 -25.18 -18.32 25.11
N GLN A 310 -25.21 -16.98 25.04
CA GLN A 310 -25.27 -16.25 23.77
C GLN A 310 -23.96 -16.36 22.99
N LYS A 311 -22.83 -16.13 23.65
CA LYS A 311 -21.53 -16.01 23.00
C LYS A 311 -21.08 -17.32 22.36
N LYS A 312 -20.57 -17.23 21.13
CA LYS A 312 -19.85 -18.34 20.49
C LYS A 312 -18.43 -18.43 21.03
N LEU A 313 -18.08 -19.60 21.55
CA LEU A 313 -16.73 -19.88 22.04
C LEU A 313 -15.90 -20.58 20.97
N TYR A 314 -14.58 -20.58 21.14
CA TYR A 314 -13.64 -21.24 20.24
C TYR A 314 -12.72 -22.17 21.03
N MET A 315 -12.46 -23.35 20.47
CA MET A 315 -11.69 -24.39 21.16
C MET A 315 -10.26 -23.92 21.46
N ASP A 316 -9.59 -23.28 20.50
CA ASP A 316 -8.22 -22.77 20.68
C ASP A 316 -8.16 -21.69 21.77
N GLU A 317 -9.08 -20.73 21.75
CA GLU A 317 -9.17 -19.63 22.73
C GLU A 317 -9.33 -20.12 24.16
N GLU A 318 -10.21 -21.09 24.38
CA GLU A 318 -10.51 -21.59 25.73
C GLU A 318 -9.42 -22.55 26.22
N ALA A 319 -8.89 -23.41 25.34
CA ALA A 319 -7.87 -24.38 25.71
C ALA A 319 -6.48 -23.77 25.89
N ALA A 320 -6.14 -22.66 25.23
CA ALA A 320 -4.83 -22.02 25.35
C ALA A 320 -4.46 -21.58 26.78
N VAL A 321 -5.46 -21.36 27.65
CA VAL A 321 -5.23 -21.05 29.07
C VAL A 321 -4.62 -22.24 29.81
N PHE A 322 -5.05 -23.47 29.50
CA PHE A 322 -4.68 -24.69 30.22
C PHE A 322 -3.64 -25.53 29.48
N LEU A 323 -3.66 -25.53 28.15
CA LEU A 323 -2.77 -26.29 27.29
C LEU A 323 -1.75 -25.37 26.60
N ASP A 324 -0.66 -25.96 26.12
CA ASP A 324 0.27 -25.28 25.21
C ASP A 324 -0.12 -25.61 23.76
N LEU A 325 -0.80 -24.68 23.09
CA LEU A 325 -1.39 -24.89 21.76
C LEU A 325 -0.54 -24.25 20.66
N ASP A 326 -0.15 -25.04 19.66
CA ASP A 326 0.56 -24.52 18.49
C ASP A 326 -0.33 -23.75 17.51
N ASP A 327 0.30 -23.03 16.58
CA ASP A 327 -0.41 -22.24 15.57
C ASP A 327 -1.25 -23.11 14.61
N TRP A 328 -0.98 -24.43 14.61
CA TRP A 328 -1.65 -25.47 13.81
C TRP A 328 -2.82 -26.14 14.55
N PHE A 329 -3.35 -25.53 15.61
CA PHE A 329 -4.58 -26.01 16.22
C PHE A 329 -5.79 -25.74 15.31
N ASP A 330 -6.42 -26.81 14.81
CA ASP A 330 -7.54 -26.79 13.87
C ASP A 330 -8.63 -27.82 14.22
N PHE A 331 -9.68 -27.91 13.40
CA PHE A 331 -10.82 -28.81 13.61
C PHE A 331 -10.43 -30.28 13.79
N SER A 332 -9.28 -30.73 13.29
CA SER A 332 -8.82 -32.12 13.42
C SER A 332 -8.38 -32.47 14.84
N LYS A 333 -8.10 -31.47 15.69
CA LYS A 333 -7.64 -31.66 17.08
C LYS A 333 -8.79 -31.70 18.10
N LYS A 334 -10.03 -31.98 17.66
CA LYS A 334 -11.23 -32.04 18.51
C LYS A 334 -11.13 -33.04 19.66
N ASP A 335 -10.58 -34.22 19.41
CA ASP A 335 -10.45 -35.25 20.43
C ASP A 335 -9.49 -34.84 21.56
N LEU A 336 -8.42 -34.11 21.23
CA LEU A 336 -7.47 -33.58 22.22
C LEU A 336 -8.14 -32.55 23.14
N PHE A 337 -9.00 -31.70 22.57
CA PHE A 337 -9.79 -30.74 23.34
C PHE A 337 -10.76 -31.44 24.31
N PHE A 338 -11.44 -32.49 23.83
CA PHE A 338 -12.36 -33.28 24.66
C PHE A 338 -11.66 -34.02 25.78
N GLN A 339 -10.49 -34.60 25.50
CA GLN A 339 -9.65 -35.19 26.54
C GLN A 339 -9.27 -34.15 27.61
N ALA A 340 -8.86 -32.94 27.21
CA ALA A 340 -8.51 -31.88 28.14
C ALA A 340 -9.72 -31.41 28.98
N LEU A 341 -10.92 -31.38 28.40
CA LEU A 341 -12.17 -31.10 29.12
C LEU A 341 -12.43 -32.10 30.24
N CYS A 342 -12.13 -33.39 29.99
CA CYS A 342 -12.31 -34.46 30.96
C CYS A 342 -11.26 -34.42 32.08
N GLU A 343 -10.01 -34.11 31.74
CA GLU A 343 -8.87 -34.13 32.68
C GLU A 343 -8.78 -32.85 33.54
N SER A 344 -9.25 -31.71 33.04
CA SER A 344 -9.07 -30.40 33.68
C SER A 344 -10.40 -29.79 34.16
N PRO A 345 -10.75 -29.93 35.46
CA PRO A 345 -11.96 -29.29 36.00
C PRO A 345 -11.99 -27.78 35.79
N GLY A 346 -10.83 -27.10 35.84
CA GLY A 346 -10.74 -25.65 35.59
C GLY A 346 -11.21 -25.23 34.20
N LEU A 347 -10.93 -26.05 33.17
CA LEU A 347 -11.37 -25.77 31.80
C LEU A 347 -12.89 -25.91 31.67
N ALA A 348 -13.48 -26.94 32.31
CA ALA A 348 -14.93 -27.12 32.34
C ALA A 348 -15.64 -25.94 33.04
N HIS A 349 -15.12 -25.46 34.17
CA HIS A 349 -15.69 -24.29 34.86
C HIS A 349 -15.52 -22.99 34.08
N GLN A 350 -14.46 -22.87 33.27
CA GLN A 350 -14.28 -21.73 32.39
C GLN A 350 -15.33 -21.72 31.26
N ILE A 351 -15.55 -22.87 30.62
CA ILE A 351 -16.43 -23.00 29.46
C ILE A 351 -17.91 -22.92 29.85
N PHE A 352 -18.31 -23.60 30.92
CA PHE A 352 -19.72 -23.75 31.31
C PHE A 352 -20.07 -22.87 32.52
N PRO A 353 -20.82 -21.77 32.33
CA PRO A 353 -21.14 -20.83 33.42
C PRO A 353 -22.06 -21.42 34.49
N THR A 354 -22.88 -22.41 34.14
CA THR A 354 -23.83 -23.06 35.06
C THR A 354 -23.75 -24.59 34.95
N PRO A 355 -24.22 -25.35 35.95
CA PRO A 355 -24.25 -26.81 35.91
C PRO A 355 -25.18 -27.40 34.83
N ARG A 356 -26.14 -26.62 34.32
CA ARG A 356 -27.04 -27.02 33.23
C ARG A 356 -27.08 -25.93 32.15
N CYS A 357 -26.33 -26.13 31.06
CA CYS A 357 -26.26 -25.14 30.00
C CYS A 357 -25.99 -25.71 28.60
N VAL A 358 -26.33 -24.89 27.61
CA VAL A 358 -26.08 -25.11 26.19
C VAL A 358 -25.32 -23.90 25.66
N LEU A 359 -24.21 -24.17 24.96
CA LEU A 359 -23.41 -23.16 24.29
C LEU A 359 -22.98 -23.64 22.90
N VAL A 360 -22.64 -22.69 22.05
CA VAL A 360 -22.12 -22.95 20.70
C VAL A 360 -20.60 -22.76 20.68
N MET A 361 -19.90 -23.67 20.02
CA MET A 361 -18.46 -23.66 19.89
C MET A 361 -18.02 -23.94 18.45
N ALA A 362 -16.91 -23.34 18.02
CA ALA A 362 -16.20 -23.65 16.78
C ALA A 362 -14.74 -24.00 17.07
N ALA A 363 -14.02 -24.54 16.09
CA ALA A 363 -12.61 -24.92 16.29
C ALA A 363 -11.71 -23.69 16.44
N THR A 364 -11.77 -22.78 15.48
CA THR A 364 -10.99 -21.52 15.50
C THR A 364 -11.63 -20.49 14.59
N ARG A 365 -11.47 -19.20 14.91
CA ARG A 365 -11.83 -18.09 14.00
C ARG A 365 -10.71 -17.70 13.04
N ARG A 366 -9.50 -18.26 13.22
CA ARG A 366 -8.32 -17.95 12.41
C ARG A 366 -8.42 -18.61 11.04
N LYS A 367 -7.95 -17.93 10.00
CA LYS A 367 -7.77 -18.53 8.66
C LYS A 367 -6.36 -19.10 8.56
N LEU A 368 -6.25 -20.43 8.58
CA LEU A 368 -4.99 -21.14 8.46
C LEU A 368 -4.61 -21.31 6.98
N ASN A 369 -3.31 -21.20 6.69
CA ASN A 369 -2.77 -21.43 5.36
C ASN A 369 -2.17 -22.83 5.27
N TYR A 370 -2.92 -23.75 4.68
CA TYR A 370 -2.55 -25.14 4.39
C TYR A 370 -1.75 -25.29 3.08
N GLY A 371 -1.39 -24.18 2.42
CA GLY A 371 -0.52 -24.15 1.23
C GLY A 371 -1.25 -24.14 -0.12
N ASN A 372 -2.50 -24.59 -0.18
CA ASN A 372 -3.32 -24.62 -1.41
C ASN A 372 -4.62 -23.83 -1.21
N ALA A 373 -4.96 -22.93 -2.14
CA ALA A 373 -6.16 -22.08 -2.05
C ALA A 373 -7.48 -22.85 -1.90
N TYR A 374 -7.64 -23.97 -2.62
CA TYR A 374 -8.85 -24.81 -2.52
C TYR A 374 -8.92 -25.56 -1.19
N GLU A 375 -7.78 -26.10 -0.76
CA GLU A 375 -7.68 -26.78 0.53
C GLU A 375 -7.88 -25.80 1.70
N ASN A 376 -7.35 -24.58 1.57
CA ASN A 376 -7.58 -23.47 2.50
C ASN A 376 -9.07 -23.15 2.60
N ALA A 377 -9.78 -23.03 1.48
CA ALA A 377 -11.22 -22.76 1.50
C ALA A 377 -12.00 -23.88 2.20
N ALA A 378 -11.74 -25.14 1.86
CA ALA A 378 -12.43 -26.29 2.43
C ALA A 378 -12.13 -26.50 3.92
N LYS A 379 -10.85 -26.47 4.32
CA LYS A 379 -10.44 -26.69 5.71
C LYS A 379 -10.77 -25.51 6.62
N ASN A 380 -10.68 -24.27 6.14
CA ASN A 380 -11.14 -23.13 6.94
C ASN A 380 -12.66 -23.09 7.07
N LYS A 381 -13.40 -23.63 6.09
CA LYS A 381 -14.84 -23.88 6.27
C LYS A 381 -15.08 -24.88 7.41
N ALA A 382 -14.35 -25.99 7.42
CA ALA A 382 -14.42 -26.96 8.53
C ALA A 382 -14.00 -26.37 9.89
N ASN A 383 -13.05 -25.43 9.94
CA ASN A 383 -12.69 -24.71 11.17
C ASN A 383 -13.84 -23.82 11.69
N SER A 384 -14.62 -23.24 10.77
CA SER A 384 -15.78 -22.42 11.10
C SER A 384 -17.03 -23.23 11.44
N ASP A 385 -17.05 -24.52 11.13
CA ASP A 385 -18.18 -25.39 11.46
C ASP A 385 -18.38 -25.42 12.97
N THR A 386 -19.59 -25.07 13.37
CA THR A 386 -19.97 -25.00 14.79
C THR A 386 -20.62 -26.30 15.26
N PHE A 387 -20.50 -26.57 16.55
CA PHE A 387 -21.23 -27.61 17.25
C PHE A 387 -21.73 -27.08 18.59
N LEU A 388 -22.73 -27.75 19.16
CA LEU A 388 -23.23 -27.43 20.49
C LEU A 388 -22.50 -28.25 21.55
N LEU A 389 -22.13 -27.62 22.65
CA LEU A 389 -21.73 -28.30 23.88
C LEU A 389 -22.85 -28.16 24.90
N ILE A 390 -23.27 -29.30 25.44
CA ILE A 390 -24.34 -29.42 26.41
C ILE A 390 -23.76 -29.96 27.70
N ARG A 391 -24.04 -29.29 28.81
CA ARG A 391 -23.70 -29.75 30.16
C ARG A 391 -24.97 -30.01 30.96
N ASP A 392 -25.02 -31.16 31.62
CA ASP A 392 -26.02 -31.50 32.66
C ASP A 392 -25.31 -32.14 33.86
N GLY A 393 -25.01 -31.32 34.86
CA GLY A 393 -24.20 -31.70 36.02
C GLY A 393 -22.76 -31.97 35.62
N ASP A 394 -22.35 -33.23 35.72
CA ASP A 394 -21.06 -33.73 35.25
C ASP A 394 -21.11 -34.35 33.85
N ASN A 395 -22.31 -34.52 33.28
CA ASN A 395 -22.48 -34.99 31.90
C ASN A 395 -22.16 -33.88 30.91
N ILE A 396 -21.34 -34.20 29.90
CA ILE A 396 -20.97 -33.28 28.82
C ILE A 396 -21.18 -34.01 27.49
N HIS A 397 -21.95 -33.39 26.61
CA HIS A 397 -22.26 -33.92 25.28
C HIS A 397 -21.90 -32.90 24.19
N CYS A 398 -21.39 -33.41 23.06
CA CYS A 398 -21.21 -32.64 21.84
C CYS A 398 -22.32 -33.02 20.85
N VAL A 399 -23.01 -32.02 20.31
CA VAL A 399 -24.06 -32.22 19.30
C VAL A 399 -23.71 -31.49 18.02
N VAL A 400 -23.71 -32.22 16.91
CA VAL A 400 -23.52 -31.67 15.56
C VAL A 400 -24.83 -31.82 14.80
N SER A 401 -25.27 -30.76 14.12
CA SER A 401 -26.53 -30.73 13.38
C SER A 401 -26.30 -30.22 11.95
N PRO A 402 -27.14 -30.62 10.97
CA PRO A 402 -26.96 -30.28 9.57
C PRO A 402 -27.49 -28.88 9.22
N VAL A 403 -28.03 -28.12 10.17
CA VAL A 403 -28.69 -26.85 9.92
C VAL A 403 -27.73 -25.68 10.13
N GLU A 404 -27.60 -24.85 9.09
CA GLU A 404 -26.65 -23.75 8.96
C GLU A 404 -26.79 -22.63 10.02
N SER A 405 -27.90 -22.59 10.77
CA SER A 405 -28.13 -21.61 11.85
C SER A 405 -27.06 -21.63 12.93
N HIS A 406 -26.44 -22.79 13.16
CA HIS A 406 -25.27 -22.88 14.03
C HIS A 406 -24.00 -22.60 13.22
N LEU A 407 -23.85 -23.21 12.04
CA LEU A 407 -22.62 -23.27 11.25
C LEU A 407 -22.09 -21.90 10.78
N GLY A 408 -22.96 -20.88 10.65
CA GLY A 408 -22.57 -19.53 10.21
C GLY A 408 -22.81 -18.40 11.22
N SER A 409 -23.52 -18.67 12.33
CA SER A 409 -23.93 -17.60 13.24
C SER A 409 -22.79 -17.08 14.10
N ALA A 410 -22.77 -15.77 14.36
CA ALA A 410 -21.83 -15.15 15.29
C ALA A 410 -22.08 -15.58 16.76
N ARG A 411 -23.32 -15.99 17.09
CA ARG A 411 -23.81 -16.23 18.46
C ARG A 411 -24.97 -17.26 18.49
N LEU A 412 -25.28 -17.83 19.64
CA LEU A 412 -26.31 -18.89 19.76
C LEU A 412 -27.74 -18.37 19.54
N PHE A 413 -28.02 -17.17 20.06
CA PHE A 413 -29.31 -16.49 19.88
C PHE A 413 -29.10 -14.99 19.64
N PRO A 414 -30.00 -14.32 18.90
CA PRO A 414 -29.84 -12.93 18.48
C PRO A 414 -29.63 -11.93 19.62
N SER A 415 -28.88 -10.86 19.37
CA SER A 415 -28.90 -9.63 20.16
C SER A 415 -29.93 -8.63 19.63
N LYS A 416 -30.29 -7.61 20.43
CA LYS A 416 -31.12 -6.48 19.95
C LYS A 416 -30.49 -5.78 18.75
N SER A 417 -29.17 -5.58 18.76
CA SER A 417 -28.45 -4.97 17.66
C SER A 417 -28.50 -5.78 16.36
N ASP A 418 -28.55 -7.11 16.44
CA ASP A 418 -28.69 -7.94 15.23
C ASP A 418 -30.09 -7.76 14.61
N GLN A 419 -31.12 -7.65 15.44
CA GLN A 419 -32.50 -7.46 14.96
C GLN A 419 -32.70 -6.07 14.36
N GLU A 420 -32.19 -5.02 15.03
CA GLU A 420 -32.28 -3.64 14.54
C GLU A 420 -31.37 -3.40 13.31
N GLY A 421 -30.19 -4.02 13.28
CA GLY A 421 -29.23 -3.88 12.19
C GLY A 421 -29.76 -4.40 10.85
N ILE A 422 -30.69 -5.35 10.86
CA ILE A 422 -31.34 -5.85 9.66
C ILE A 422 -32.11 -4.72 8.96
N PHE A 423 -32.67 -3.74 9.67
CA PHE A 423 -33.43 -2.63 9.08
C PHE A 423 -32.58 -1.36 8.86
N LYS A 424 -31.25 -1.48 8.77
CA LYS A 424 -30.35 -0.36 8.43
C LYS A 424 -29.78 -0.52 7.03
N GLY A 425 -29.87 0.54 6.22
CA GLY A 425 -29.26 0.62 4.90
C GLY A 425 -27.73 0.79 4.95
N VAL A 426 -27.07 0.74 3.79
CA VAL A 426 -25.60 0.92 3.66
C VAL A 426 -25.15 2.27 4.21
N ASP A 427 -26.01 3.29 4.10
CA ASP A 427 -25.79 4.64 4.63
C ASP A 427 -26.20 4.81 6.11
N MET A 428 -26.47 3.71 6.81
CA MET A 428 -26.99 3.64 8.19
C MET A 428 -28.38 4.27 8.42
N GLN A 429 -29.10 4.67 7.37
CA GLN A 429 -30.49 5.09 7.49
C GLN A 429 -31.41 3.90 7.82
N THR A 430 -32.47 4.16 8.59
CA THR A 430 -33.44 3.12 8.97
C THR A 430 -34.44 2.93 7.85
N VAL A 431 -34.58 1.69 7.38
CA VAL A 431 -35.57 1.28 6.37
C VAL A 431 -36.93 1.15 7.06
N SER A 432 -37.85 2.02 6.69
CA SER A 432 -39.21 2.09 7.20
C SER A 432 -40.17 1.20 6.40
N PHE A 433 -41.39 0.99 6.89
CA PHE A 433 -42.42 0.22 6.18
C PHE A 433 -42.77 0.85 4.83
N ASP A 434 -42.72 2.18 4.72
CA ASP A 434 -43.03 2.91 3.50
C ASP A 434 -41.90 2.85 2.45
N ASP A 435 -40.84 2.08 2.70
CA ASP A 435 -39.74 1.88 1.76
C ASP A 435 -39.91 0.58 0.95
N VAL A 436 -39.67 0.67 -0.35
CA VAL A 436 -39.70 -0.46 -1.28
C VAL A 436 -38.74 -1.59 -0.86
N ALA A 437 -37.62 -1.25 -0.23
CA ALA A 437 -36.63 -2.20 0.27
C ALA A 437 -37.09 -2.99 1.51
N PHE A 438 -38.12 -2.53 2.22
CA PHE A 438 -38.57 -3.12 3.48
C PHE A 438 -38.92 -4.61 3.37
N SER A 439 -39.53 -5.01 2.25
CA SER A 439 -39.89 -6.42 2.00
C SER A 439 -38.68 -7.36 2.00
N GLU A 440 -37.53 -6.94 1.46
CA GLU A 440 -36.29 -7.73 1.50
C GLU A 440 -35.69 -7.79 2.91
N HIS A 441 -35.71 -6.66 3.62
CA HIS A 441 -35.24 -6.60 4.99
C HIS A 441 -36.13 -7.44 5.94
N TYR A 442 -37.44 -7.46 5.71
CA TYR A 442 -38.40 -8.33 6.39
C TYR A 442 -38.14 -9.81 6.09
N GLU A 443 -37.88 -10.18 4.84
CA GLU A 443 -37.52 -11.55 4.46
C GLU A 443 -36.21 -12.01 5.15
N ARG A 444 -35.20 -11.13 5.22
CA ARG A 444 -33.98 -11.38 6.00
C ARG A 444 -34.28 -11.55 7.49
N HIS A 445 -35.17 -10.74 8.06
CA HIS A 445 -35.59 -10.85 9.46
C HIS A 445 -36.34 -12.17 9.73
N GLU A 446 -37.26 -12.58 8.86
CA GLU A 446 -37.98 -13.87 8.97
C GLU A 446 -37.02 -15.06 8.87
N ASN A 447 -36.08 -15.03 7.92
CA ASN A 447 -35.04 -16.06 7.81
C ASN A 447 -34.17 -16.12 9.06
N PHE A 448 -33.80 -14.96 9.62
CA PHE A 448 -33.03 -14.86 10.85
C PHE A 448 -33.81 -15.39 12.08
N ALA A 449 -35.10 -15.07 12.20
CA ALA A 449 -35.98 -15.59 13.24
C ALA A 449 -36.21 -17.12 13.10
N LEU A 450 -36.32 -17.61 11.87
CA LEU A 450 -36.45 -19.04 11.57
C LEU A 450 -35.23 -19.83 12.06
N HIS A 451 -34.02 -19.28 11.93
CA HIS A 451 -32.80 -19.92 12.44
C HIS A 451 -32.83 -20.15 13.96
N TYR A 452 -33.28 -19.17 14.74
CA TYR A 452 -33.43 -19.32 16.18
C TYR A 452 -34.55 -20.30 16.56
N LYS A 453 -35.68 -20.28 15.85
CA LYS A 453 -36.76 -21.26 16.03
C LYS A 453 -36.28 -22.70 15.78
N ARG A 454 -35.51 -22.92 14.71
CA ARG A 454 -34.91 -24.23 14.36
C ARG A 454 -33.99 -24.74 15.46
N PHE A 455 -33.21 -23.86 16.09
CA PHE A 455 -32.40 -24.21 17.27
C PHE A 455 -33.27 -24.69 18.45
N LEU A 456 -34.33 -23.96 18.80
CA LEU A 456 -35.22 -24.36 19.90
C LEU A 456 -35.93 -25.69 19.62
N ILE A 457 -36.31 -25.94 18.37
CA ILE A 457 -36.89 -27.22 17.94
C ILE A 457 -35.87 -28.36 18.06
N LEU A 458 -34.61 -28.13 17.68
CA LEU A 458 -33.52 -29.08 17.89
C LEU A 458 -33.34 -29.38 19.39
N ALA A 459 -33.26 -28.36 20.23
CA ALA A 459 -33.12 -28.52 21.69
C ALA A 459 -34.30 -29.31 22.29
N CYS A 460 -35.53 -29.00 21.90
CA CYS A 460 -36.74 -29.73 22.29
C CYS A 460 -36.66 -31.22 21.87
N GLY A 461 -36.22 -31.49 20.64
CA GLY A 461 -36.02 -32.86 20.14
C GLY A 461 -34.91 -33.62 20.86
N LEU A 462 -33.84 -32.94 21.30
CA LEU A 462 -32.76 -33.54 22.09
C LEU A 462 -33.23 -33.88 23.52
N ASP A 463 -34.02 -33.03 24.15
CA ASP A 463 -34.61 -33.31 25.45
C ASP A 463 -35.58 -34.50 25.38
N HIS A 464 -36.53 -34.45 24.45
CA HIS A 464 -37.61 -35.45 24.41
C HIS A 464 -37.10 -36.85 24.03
N ARG A 465 -36.12 -36.95 23.13
CA ARG A 465 -35.62 -38.24 22.62
C ARG A 465 -34.47 -38.80 23.44
N LEU A 466 -33.58 -37.94 23.93
CA LEU A 466 -32.30 -38.35 24.51
C LEU A 466 -32.12 -37.88 25.96
N LYS A 467 -33.01 -37.01 26.46
CA LYS A 467 -32.94 -36.42 27.82
C LYS A 467 -31.57 -35.84 28.18
N LEU A 468 -30.94 -35.15 27.21
CA LEU A 468 -29.60 -34.57 27.38
C LEU A 468 -29.53 -33.43 28.41
N PHE A 469 -30.66 -32.87 28.83
CA PHE A 469 -30.72 -31.79 29.82
C PHE A 469 -31.12 -32.27 31.22
N GLY A 470 -31.35 -33.57 31.42
CA GLY A 470 -31.90 -34.09 32.67
C GLY A 470 -33.33 -33.61 32.95
N ASP A 471 -33.80 -33.82 34.17
CA ASP A 471 -35.15 -33.39 34.59
C ASP A 471 -35.09 -31.97 35.18
N PHE A 472 -35.66 -30.98 34.48
CA PHE A 472 -35.62 -29.56 34.90
C PHE A 472 -36.98 -28.84 34.86
N TYR A 473 -38.04 -29.52 34.46
CA TYR A 473 -39.40 -28.98 34.40
C TYR A 473 -40.45 -30.04 34.76
N ASP A 474 -41.66 -29.58 35.09
CA ASP A 474 -42.80 -30.44 35.43
C ASP A 474 -43.73 -30.65 34.22
N GLY A 475 -44.24 -31.87 34.04
CA GLY A 475 -45.21 -32.23 32.99
C GLY A 475 -44.66 -33.18 31.93
N GLU A 476 -45.51 -33.57 30.98
CA GLU A 476 -45.11 -34.40 29.84
C GLU A 476 -44.30 -33.60 28.82
N SER A 477 -43.37 -34.27 28.14
CA SER A 477 -42.62 -33.73 27.00
C SER A 477 -43.57 -33.21 25.92
N SER A 478 -43.60 -31.90 25.69
CA SER A 478 -44.50 -31.26 24.73
C SER A 478 -43.81 -30.13 23.97
N LEU A 479 -44.35 -29.78 22.80
CA LEU A 479 -43.84 -28.66 21.99
C LEU A 479 -44.00 -27.29 22.69
N SER A 480 -44.61 -27.22 23.89
CA SER A 480 -44.58 -26.02 24.73
C SER A 480 -43.15 -25.54 25.01
N PHE A 481 -42.14 -26.42 24.90
CA PHE A 481 -40.73 -26.04 25.02
C PHE A 481 -40.34 -24.82 24.17
N VAL A 482 -40.88 -24.70 22.95
CA VAL A 482 -40.57 -23.58 22.03
C VAL A 482 -41.41 -22.33 22.31
N SER A 483 -42.34 -22.38 23.27
CA SER A 483 -43.16 -21.23 23.67
C SER A 483 -42.41 -20.30 24.62
N MET A 484 -42.77 -19.01 24.60
CA MET A 484 -42.20 -18.01 25.51
C MET A 484 -42.52 -18.31 26.97
N ASP A 485 -43.72 -18.79 27.29
CA ASP A 485 -44.15 -19.08 28.65
C ASP A 485 -43.28 -20.17 29.31
N PHE A 486 -42.97 -21.23 28.54
CA PHE A 486 -42.08 -22.28 29.02
C PHE A 486 -40.66 -21.74 29.24
N GLN A 487 -40.15 -20.99 28.26
CA GLN A 487 -38.81 -20.42 28.30
C GLN A 487 -38.62 -19.47 29.49
N GLN A 488 -39.58 -18.60 29.78
CA GLN A 488 -39.51 -17.68 30.93
C GLN A 488 -39.51 -18.39 32.28
N ARG A 489 -40.11 -19.59 32.35
CA ARG A 489 -40.27 -20.34 33.60
C ARG A 489 -39.12 -21.29 33.89
N TYR A 490 -38.58 -21.95 32.87
CA TYR A 490 -37.61 -23.05 33.04
C TYR A 490 -36.26 -22.82 32.38
N CYS A 491 -36.11 -21.76 31.57
CA CYS A 491 -34.88 -21.42 30.87
C CYS A 491 -34.30 -20.09 31.33
N ARG A 492 -32.99 -19.92 31.15
CA ARG A 492 -32.28 -18.64 31.34
C ARG A 492 -31.46 -18.32 30.10
N PHE A 493 -31.59 -17.11 29.58
CA PHE A 493 -30.76 -16.61 28.48
C PHE A 493 -29.64 -15.73 29.05
N LEU A 494 -28.39 -16.15 28.86
CA LEU A 494 -27.21 -15.42 29.32
C LEU A 494 -26.66 -14.59 28.15
N HIS A 495 -26.77 -13.27 28.29
CA HIS A 495 -26.41 -12.23 27.33
C HIS A 495 -24.92 -11.81 27.47
N ASP A 496 -24.01 -12.78 27.44
CA ASP A 496 -22.57 -12.57 27.65
C ASP A 496 -21.81 -12.02 26.44
N ASP A 497 -22.52 -11.79 25.32
CA ASP A 497 -21.98 -11.18 24.12
C ASP A 497 -22.43 -9.72 23.96
N ASP A 498 -23.72 -9.42 24.12
CA ASP A 498 -24.27 -8.05 24.02
C ASP A 498 -24.31 -7.29 25.37
N GLY A 499 -24.06 -7.97 26.48
CA GLY A 499 -24.00 -7.37 27.81
C GLY A 499 -25.36 -7.02 28.41
N GLU A 500 -26.48 -7.41 27.77
CA GLU A 500 -27.81 -7.10 28.27
C GLU A 500 -28.04 -7.74 29.65
N ASN A 501 -28.53 -6.96 30.62
CA ASN A 501 -28.76 -7.40 32.00
C ASN A 501 -27.50 -7.89 32.77
N LEU A 502 -26.29 -7.61 32.26
CA LEU A 502 -25.03 -7.83 32.99
C LEU A 502 -24.56 -6.54 33.68
N LEU A 503 -23.89 -6.69 34.83
CA LEU A 503 -23.21 -5.57 35.47
C LEU A 503 -22.03 -5.12 34.59
N PRO A 504 -21.78 -3.81 34.45
CA PRO A 504 -20.63 -3.33 33.69
C PRO A 504 -19.32 -3.90 34.30
N GLY A 505 -18.51 -4.53 33.47
CA GLY A 505 -17.20 -5.05 33.87
C GLY A 505 -16.21 -3.92 34.22
N GLU A 506 -15.12 -4.27 34.92
CA GLU A 506 -13.99 -3.35 35.07
C GLU A 506 -13.39 -3.04 33.68
N ALA A 507 -13.60 -1.82 33.19
CA ALA A 507 -12.96 -1.34 31.97
C ALA A 507 -11.45 -1.22 32.20
N ARG A 508 -10.70 -2.27 31.86
CA ARG A 508 -9.24 -2.27 31.87
C ARG A 508 -8.69 -2.07 30.46
N ILE A 509 -7.52 -1.46 30.40
CA ILE A 509 -6.78 -1.23 29.16
C ILE A 509 -6.51 -2.54 28.41
N SER A 510 -6.46 -2.48 27.08
CA SER A 510 -6.20 -3.65 26.25
C SER A 510 -4.83 -4.28 26.58
N VAL A 511 -4.65 -5.58 26.30
CA VAL A 511 -3.35 -6.27 26.49
C VAL A 511 -2.22 -5.51 25.80
N HIS A 512 -2.52 -4.98 24.62
CA HIS A 512 -1.58 -4.21 23.83
C HIS A 512 -1.15 -2.92 24.52
N ASP A 513 -2.11 -2.09 24.93
CA ASP A 513 -1.82 -0.81 25.58
C ASP A 513 -1.13 -1.03 26.93
N TRP A 514 -1.48 -2.13 27.62
CA TRP A 514 -0.79 -2.55 28.83
C TRP A 514 0.67 -2.92 28.56
N ILE A 515 0.96 -3.76 27.55
CA ILE A 515 2.34 -4.11 27.17
C ILE A 515 3.12 -2.86 26.78
N ASP A 516 2.54 -1.98 25.96
CA ASP A 516 3.19 -0.74 25.52
C ASP A 516 3.50 0.15 26.73
N GLY A 517 2.55 0.31 27.66
CA GLY A 517 2.75 1.02 28.92
C GLY A 517 3.83 0.40 29.81
N LYS A 518 3.92 -0.93 29.89
CA LYS A 518 4.98 -1.63 30.65
C LYS A 518 6.34 -1.52 29.96
N ASN A 519 6.38 -1.55 28.63
CA ASN A 519 7.59 -1.39 27.84
C ASN A 519 8.13 0.05 27.82
N GLN A 520 7.34 1.06 28.20
CA GLN A 520 7.86 2.41 28.44
C GLN A 520 8.88 2.46 29.58
N TYR A 521 8.85 1.49 30.51
CA TYR A 521 9.84 1.33 31.58
C TYR A 521 11.13 0.63 31.10
N LEU A 522 11.18 0.20 29.83
CA LEU A 522 12.34 -0.47 29.25
C LEU A 522 13.57 0.42 29.32
N ARG A 523 14.64 -0.16 29.85
CA ARG A 523 15.89 0.55 30.04
C ARG A 523 17.07 -0.43 29.94
N SER A 524 18.20 -0.09 29.30
CA SER A 524 19.52 -0.74 29.56
C SER A 524 19.72 -1.40 30.96
N GLY A 525 19.90 -2.71 31.01
CA GLY A 525 20.02 -3.52 32.21
C GLY A 525 18.68 -4.04 32.73
N SER A 526 17.56 -3.61 32.15
CA SER A 526 16.28 -4.30 32.26
C SER A 526 16.40 -5.71 31.70
N ARG A 527 15.69 -6.62 32.35
CA ARG A 527 15.45 -7.96 31.84
C ARG A 527 14.19 -7.91 30.99
N VAL A 528 14.29 -8.44 29.79
CA VAL A 528 13.27 -8.34 28.77
C VAL A 528 13.01 -9.73 28.25
N LEU A 529 11.77 -10.20 28.40
CA LEU A 529 11.36 -11.40 27.70
C LEU A 529 11.16 -11.04 26.23
N CYS A 530 11.86 -11.74 25.35
CA CYS A 530 11.89 -11.44 23.92
C CYS A 530 11.34 -12.61 23.13
N ARG A 531 10.43 -12.34 22.18
CA ARG A 531 10.02 -13.30 21.15
C ARG A 531 10.82 -13.03 19.89
N TRP A 532 11.84 -13.86 19.65
CA TRP A 532 12.89 -13.56 18.69
C TRP A 532 12.41 -13.53 17.24
N GLU A 533 11.43 -14.37 16.90
CA GLU A 533 10.82 -14.37 15.56
C GLU A 533 10.21 -13.01 15.19
N ALA A 534 9.51 -12.36 16.13
CA ALA A 534 8.89 -11.04 15.91
C ALA A 534 9.93 -9.91 15.85
N LEU A 535 11.08 -10.12 16.50
CA LEU A 535 12.18 -9.17 16.61
C LEU A 535 13.25 -9.35 15.54
N LEU A 536 13.21 -10.40 14.73
CA LEU A 536 14.16 -10.63 13.64
C LEU A 536 13.58 -10.12 12.33
N ASN A 537 13.74 -8.82 12.09
CA ASN A 537 13.35 -8.16 10.84
C ASN A 537 14.42 -7.13 10.42
N PRO A 538 14.35 -6.54 9.21
CA PRO A 538 15.35 -5.59 8.72
C PRO A 538 15.53 -4.33 9.57
N ASP A 539 14.50 -3.86 10.27
CA ASP A 539 14.58 -2.66 11.10
C ASP A 539 15.30 -2.97 12.43
N THR A 540 14.86 -4.02 13.11
CA THR A 540 15.38 -4.38 14.44
C THR A 540 16.68 -5.19 14.36
N ALA A 541 16.89 -6.01 13.33
CA ALA A 541 18.03 -6.93 13.20
C ALA A 541 18.61 -6.95 11.77
N PRO A 542 19.14 -5.82 11.25
CA PRO A 542 19.65 -5.70 9.87
C PRO A 542 20.88 -6.59 9.56
N PHE A 543 21.50 -7.18 10.58
CA PHE A 543 22.57 -8.17 10.41
C PHE A 543 22.01 -9.56 10.03
N ALA A 544 20.89 -9.95 10.65
CA ALA A 544 20.25 -11.25 10.42
C ALA A 544 19.30 -11.22 9.21
N CYS A 545 18.64 -10.08 8.97
CA CYS A 545 17.57 -9.92 8.00
C CYS A 545 17.90 -8.84 6.97
N LYS A 546 17.62 -9.09 5.69
CA LYS A 546 17.83 -8.13 4.59
C LYS A 546 16.53 -7.91 3.80
N PRO A 547 16.14 -6.65 3.50
CA PRO A 547 14.96 -6.37 2.69
C PRO A 547 15.04 -7.07 1.34
N ASP A 548 13.91 -7.64 0.89
CA ASP A 548 13.77 -8.12 -0.48
C ASP A 548 13.07 -7.04 -1.31
N HIS A 549 13.82 -6.40 -2.21
CA HIS A 549 13.31 -5.31 -3.04
C HIS A 549 12.44 -5.79 -4.22
N ALA A 550 12.30 -7.11 -4.44
CA ALA A 550 11.58 -7.64 -5.60
C ALA A 550 10.06 -7.72 -5.42
N TYR A 551 9.54 -7.86 -4.20
CA TYR A 551 8.09 -8.14 -3.95
C TYR A 551 7.49 -7.39 -2.74
N GLY A 552 7.85 -6.12 -2.58
CA GLY A 552 7.01 -5.13 -1.89
C GLY A 552 6.92 -5.16 -0.36
N ARG A 553 7.04 -6.31 0.34
CA ARG A 553 7.03 -6.41 1.82
C ARG A 553 7.76 -7.62 2.42
N GLY A 554 8.62 -8.31 1.65
CA GLY A 554 9.39 -9.47 2.12
C GLY A 554 10.78 -9.11 2.65
N PHE A 555 11.37 -10.01 3.45
CA PHE A 555 12.79 -9.98 3.77
C PHE A 555 13.40 -11.38 3.77
N SER A 556 14.70 -11.44 3.45
CA SER A 556 15.47 -12.68 3.53
C SER A 556 16.14 -12.80 4.89
N THR A 557 16.03 -13.98 5.50
CA THR A 557 16.63 -14.31 6.80
C THR A 557 17.88 -15.16 6.59
N ARG A 558 19.06 -14.64 6.97
CA ARG A 558 20.34 -15.35 6.90
C ARG A 558 20.67 -16.11 8.19
N TYR A 559 20.10 -15.64 9.30
CA TYR A 559 20.33 -16.17 10.63
C TYR A 559 19.00 -16.30 11.36
N VAL A 560 18.79 -17.42 12.06
CA VAL A 560 17.61 -17.65 12.91
C VAL A 560 18.02 -17.71 14.37
N ALA A 561 17.10 -17.38 15.27
CA ALA A 561 17.32 -17.50 16.69
C ALA A 561 17.62 -18.96 17.10
N HIS A 562 18.51 -19.15 18.07
CA HIS A 562 18.80 -20.47 18.62
C HIS A 562 17.58 -21.04 19.34
N GLU A 563 16.98 -20.23 20.22
CA GLU A 563 15.71 -20.48 20.90
C GLU A 563 14.61 -19.55 20.34
N PRO A 564 13.32 -19.93 20.38
CA PRO A 564 12.23 -19.09 19.89
C PRO A 564 11.97 -17.84 20.77
N SER A 565 12.25 -17.95 22.07
CA SER A 565 12.03 -16.90 23.06
C SER A 565 12.96 -17.11 24.25
N ASP A 566 13.51 -16.02 24.79
CA ASP A 566 14.34 -16.04 26.00
C ASP A 566 14.33 -14.67 26.70
N VAL A 567 14.76 -14.63 27.96
CA VAL A 567 14.99 -13.38 28.70
C VAL A 567 16.38 -12.85 28.37
N ALA A 568 16.43 -11.68 27.74
CA ALA A 568 17.66 -10.96 27.44
C ALA A 568 17.81 -9.72 28.31
N VAL A 569 19.06 -9.26 28.43
CA VAL A 569 19.37 -8.01 29.12
C VAL A 569 19.49 -6.89 28.10
N ALA A 570 18.66 -5.87 28.23
CA ALA A 570 18.73 -4.67 27.40
C ALA A 570 20.04 -3.90 27.63
N TYR A 571 20.54 -3.18 26.63
CA TYR A 571 21.66 -2.24 26.78
C TYR A 571 21.52 -1.08 25.82
N LYS A 572 22.10 0.07 26.15
CA LYS A 572 22.09 1.25 25.27
C LYS A 572 23.20 1.17 24.23
N ASN A 573 22.87 1.41 22.97
CA ASN A 573 23.80 1.49 21.84
C ASN A 573 23.45 2.69 20.95
N GLY A 574 24.15 3.81 21.11
CA GLY A 574 23.70 5.09 20.54
C GLY A 574 22.44 5.57 21.27
N ASP A 575 21.41 5.99 20.53
CA ASP A 575 20.10 6.33 21.08
C ASP A 575 19.15 5.13 21.23
N ASP A 576 19.52 3.98 20.69
CA ASP A 576 18.72 2.77 20.72
C ASP A 576 18.95 1.93 21.98
N VAL A 577 17.90 1.25 22.42
CA VAL A 577 17.95 0.14 23.38
C VAL A 577 17.99 -1.17 22.60
N CYS A 578 19.06 -1.93 22.77
CA CYS A 578 19.30 -3.19 22.08
C CYS A 578 19.39 -4.37 23.04
N VAL A 579 19.28 -5.59 22.51
CA VAL A 579 19.57 -6.86 23.18
C VAL A 579 20.46 -7.72 22.28
N ASP A 580 21.23 -8.62 22.88
CA ASP A 580 22.03 -9.60 22.14
C ASP A 580 21.26 -10.92 22.03
N LEU A 581 21.11 -11.41 20.81
CA LEU A 581 20.42 -12.65 20.46
C LEU A 581 21.41 -13.71 19.95
N PRO A 582 21.53 -14.87 20.59
CA PRO A 582 22.22 -16.02 20.01
C PRO A 582 21.50 -16.53 18.75
N VAL A 583 22.18 -16.50 17.60
CA VAL A 583 21.69 -16.93 16.30
C VAL A 583 22.56 -18.01 15.65
N VAL A 584 21.94 -18.80 14.77
CA VAL A 584 22.58 -19.82 13.94
C VAL A 584 22.35 -19.50 12.46
N HIS A 585 23.36 -19.73 11.62
CA HIS A 585 23.26 -19.50 10.19
C HIS A 585 22.35 -20.55 9.52
N VAL A 586 21.57 -20.14 8.52
CA VAL A 586 20.71 -21.04 7.76
C VAL A 586 21.12 -21.05 6.29
N TYR A 587 21.42 -22.24 5.77
CA TYR A 587 21.62 -22.47 4.34
C TYR A 587 20.72 -23.62 3.90
N SER A 588 19.88 -23.39 2.89
CA SER A 588 18.98 -24.39 2.28
C SER A 588 18.25 -25.27 3.31
N HIS A 589 17.56 -24.64 4.26
CA HIS A 589 16.77 -25.27 5.33
C HIS A 589 17.54 -26.12 6.36
N ARG A 590 18.88 -26.17 6.32
CA ARG A 590 19.69 -26.79 7.38
C ARG A 590 20.23 -25.70 8.32
N ARG A 591 20.08 -25.93 9.63
CA ARG A 591 20.80 -25.19 10.66
C ARG A 591 22.20 -25.78 10.75
N ASP A 592 23.15 -25.10 10.14
CA ASP A 592 24.56 -25.50 10.16
C ASP A 592 25.40 -24.27 10.53
N GLY A 593 26.16 -24.39 11.62
CA GLY A 593 27.07 -23.34 12.05
C GLY A 593 27.18 -23.16 13.56
N LYS A 594 28.23 -22.42 13.95
CA LYS A 594 28.47 -21.97 15.32
C LYS A 594 27.47 -20.90 15.72
N ILE A 595 27.05 -20.92 16.99
CA ILE A 595 26.24 -19.87 17.60
C ILE A 595 27.01 -18.53 17.54
N ARG A 596 26.35 -17.48 17.08
CA ARG A 596 26.87 -16.10 17.03
C ARG A 596 25.88 -15.15 17.70
N ASN A 597 26.34 -14.06 18.27
CA ASN A 597 25.43 -13.05 18.80
C ASN A 597 25.05 -12.04 17.72
N CYS A 598 23.75 -11.85 17.49
CA CYS A 598 23.16 -10.83 16.67
C CYS A 598 22.60 -9.73 17.56
N LYS A 599 22.89 -8.47 17.20
CA LYS A 599 22.31 -7.31 17.88
C LYS A 599 20.90 -7.06 17.37
N VAL A 600 19.95 -6.91 18.29
CA VAL A 600 18.55 -6.61 18.00
C VAL A 600 18.17 -5.30 18.68
N SER A 601 17.70 -4.31 17.91
CA SER A 601 17.26 -3.00 18.41
C SER A 601 15.77 -3.03 18.77
N LEU A 602 15.45 -2.94 20.06
CA LEU A 602 14.07 -2.89 20.56
C LEU A 602 13.42 -1.52 20.32
N SER A 603 14.22 -0.45 20.34
CA SER A 603 13.74 0.93 20.08
C SER A 603 13.30 1.16 18.64
N GLN A 604 13.83 0.39 17.68
CA GLN A 604 13.43 0.46 16.27
C GLN A 604 12.22 -0.43 15.95
N PHE A 605 11.73 -1.21 16.93
CA PHE A 605 10.57 -2.06 16.72
C PHE A 605 9.32 -1.22 16.48
N ARG A 606 8.63 -1.51 15.38
CA ARG A 606 7.36 -0.89 15.03
C ARG A 606 6.30 -1.97 14.91
N ARG A 607 5.27 -1.85 15.74
CA ARG A 607 4.16 -2.80 15.74
C ARG A 607 3.46 -2.79 14.38
N GLY A 608 3.25 -3.99 13.82
CA GLY A 608 2.59 -4.17 12.53
C GLY A 608 3.41 -3.74 11.30
N ALA A 609 4.68 -3.34 11.45
CA ALA A 609 5.54 -3.02 10.30
C ALA A 609 5.92 -4.28 9.49
N TRP A 610 6.03 -5.43 10.16
CA TRP A 610 6.36 -6.73 9.57
C TRP A 610 5.34 -7.80 9.99
N GLU A 611 5.17 -8.82 9.16
CA GLU A 611 4.39 -10.02 9.49
C GLU A 611 4.92 -10.61 10.81
N ASN A 612 4.03 -10.90 11.76
CA ASN A 612 4.33 -11.38 13.13
C ASN A 612 4.85 -10.32 14.13
N GLY A 613 4.81 -9.03 13.80
CA GLY A 613 5.21 -7.91 14.68
C GLY A 613 4.22 -7.53 15.79
N GLN A 614 3.48 -8.49 16.36
CA GLN A 614 2.55 -8.27 17.48
C GLN A 614 3.12 -8.88 18.77
N TYR A 615 3.26 -8.14 19.88
CA TYR A 615 3.78 -8.64 21.17
C TYR A 615 5.24 -9.16 21.14
N ALA A 616 6.17 -8.35 20.65
CA ALA A 616 7.55 -8.80 20.42
C ALA A 616 8.41 -8.93 21.68
N TYR A 617 8.16 -8.12 22.71
CA TYR A 617 8.92 -8.14 23.96
C TYR A 617 8.14 -7.58 25.15
N LEU A 618 8.57 -7.91 26.36
CA LEU A 618 7.98 -7.43 27.62
C LEU A 618 9.07 -7.12 28.65
N CYS A 619 9.05 -5.92 29.22
CA CYS A 619 9.93 -5.54 30.31
C CYS A 619 9.51 -6.24 31.62
N MET A 620 10.27 -7.28 32.00
CA MET A 620 9.94 -8.12 33.15
C MET A 620 10.06 -7.38 34.49
N ASP A 621 10.89 -6.34 34.55
CA ASP A 621 11.09 -5.55 35.77
C ASP A 621 9.91 -4.60 36.09
N ALA A 622 9.01 -4.34 35.15
CA ALA A 622 7.85 -3.46 35.30
C ALA A 622 6.53 -4.21 35.56
N VAL A 623 6.58 -5.54 35.49
CA VAL A 623 5.41 -6.42 35.47
C VAL A 623 5.32 -7.22 36.77
N THR A 624 4.10 -7.47 37.23
CA THR A 624 3.84 -8.30 38.41
C THR A 624 3.08 -9.57 38.06
N GLU A 625 3.23 -10.62 38.88
CA GLU A 625 2.53 -11.90 38.69
C GLU A 625 0.99 -11.75 38.59
N PRO A 626 0.31 -11.01 39.49
CA PRO A 626 -1.15 -10.87 39.44
C PRO A 626 -1.64 -10.21 38.14
N GLU A 627 -0.88 -9.25 37.59
CA GLU A 627 -1.23 -8.59 36.33
C GLU A 627 -1.17 -9.56 35.13
N VAL A 628 -0.10 -10.34 35.03
CA VAL A 628 0.06 -11.33 33.95
C VAL A 628 -1.01 -12.40 34.05
N GLN A 629 -1.28 -12.88 35.26
CA GLN A 629 -2.28 -13.91 35.51
C GLN A 629 -3.69 -13.43 35.12
N TYR A 630 -4.03 -12.18 35.39
CA TYR A 630 -5.30 -11.60 34.94
C TYR A 630 -5.45 -11.65 33.42
N TYR A 631 -4.46 -11.18 32.66
CA TYR A 631 -4.57 -11.14 31.20
C TYR A 631 -4.56 -12.52 30.53
N ILE A 632 -3.93 -13.52 31.15
CA ILE A 632 -4.07 -14.93 30.70
C ILE A 632 -5.53 -15.39 30.79
N HIS A 633 -6.25 -14.99 31.84
CA HIS A 633 -7.62 -15.45 32.11
C HIS A 633 -8.69 -14.51 31.54
N ASN A 634 -8.36 -13.30 31.12
CA ASN A 634 -9.32 -12.36 30.53
C ASN A 634 -9.81 -12.87 29.17
N ARG A 635 -11.09 -13.23 29.07
CA ARG A 635 -11.72 -13.76 27.85
C ARG A 635 -11.84 -12.72 26.73
N GLU A 636 -12.10 -11.46 27.05
CA GLU A 636 -12.27 -10.40 26.02
C GLU A 636 -10.99 -10.15 25.23
N ALA A 637 -9.84 -10.40 25.85
CA ALA A 637 -8.54 -10.22 25.23
C ALA A 637 -8.11 -11.38 24.30
N ARG A 638 -8.90 -12.45 24.14
CA ARG A 638 -8.44 -13.72 23.50
C ARG A 638 -8.51 -13.79 21.97
N VAL A 639 -8.82 -12.69 21.28
CA VAL A 639 -8.91 -12.71 19.80
C VAL A 639 -7.57 -13.10 19.14
N ASP A 640 -6.43 -12.63 19.69
CA ASP A 640 -5.07 -12.97 19.24
C ASP A 640 -4.29 -13.79 20.29
N HIS A 641 -4.98 -14.76 20.92
CA HIS A 641 -4.53 -15.41 22.16
C HIS A 641 -3.28 -16.26 22.08
N LEU A 642 -3.08 -17.06 21.04
CA LEU A 642 -2.03 -18.10 21.04
C LEU A 642 -0.66 -17.50 21.32
N THR A 643 -0.35 -16.39 20.64
CA THR A 643 0.97 -15.81 20.72
C THR A 643 1.21 -15.10 22.06
N TYR A 644 0.26 -14.31 22.57
CA TYR A 644 0.49 -13.61 23.84
C TYR A 644 0.28 -14.51 25.07
N ILE A 645 -0.64 -15.48 25.06
CA ILE A 645 -0.85 -16.36 26.23
C ILE A 645 0.39 -17.22 26.46
N ARG A 646 0.98 -17.79 25.40
CA ARG A 646 2.25 -18.53 25.50
C ARG A 646 3.36 -17.66 26.07
N PHE A 647 3.48 -16.45 25.52
CA PHE A 647 4.45 -15.45 25.97
C PHE A 647 4.23 -15.07 27.45
N PHE A 648 2.98 -14.95 27.90
CA PHE A 648 2.64 -14.62 29.28
C PHE A 648 2.83 -15.79 30.24
N LYS A 649 2.61 -17.04 29.79
CA LYS A 649 2.95 -18.24 30.58
C LYS A 649 4.46 -18.31 30.86
N GLN A 650 5.29 -18.01 29.86
CA GLN A 650 6.74 -17.90 30.04
C GLN A 650 7.12 -16.75 31.00
N ALA A 651 6.49 -15.58 30.83
CA ALA A 651 6.69 -14.43 31.73
C ALA A 651 6.33 -14.80 33.18
N LEU A 652 5.19 -15.46 33.38
CA LEU A 652 4.71 -15.88 34.70
C LEU A 652 5.65 -16.92 35.35
N GLN A 653 6.15 -17.87 34.57
CA GLN A 653 7.14 -18.85 35.04
C GLN A 653 8.40 -18.14 35.54
N PHE A 654 8.95 -17.22 34.74
CA PHE A 654 10.14 -16.46 35.10
C PHE A 654 9.93 -15.64 36.39
N LEU A 655 8.81 -14.93 36.51
CA LEU A 655 8.50 -14.13 37.70
C LEU A 655 8.39 -14.97 38.98
N ARG A 656 7.85 -16.19 38.88
CA ARG A 656 7.72 -17.13 40.01
C ARG A 656 9.07 -17.68 40.45
N GLU A 657 9.89 -18.10 39.50
CA GLU A 657 11.24 -18.61 39.76
C GLU A 657 12.10 -17.52 40.40
N GLU A 658 12.06 -16.30 39.86
CA GLU A 658 12.74 -15.14 40.42
C GLU A 658 12.27 -14.83 41.85
N SER A 659 10.95 -14.73 42.06
CA SER A 659 10.39 -14.39 43.36
C SER A 659 10.74 -15.43 44.42
N ALA A 660 10.88 -16.70 44.04
CA ALA A 660 11.34 -17.76 44.92
C ALA A 660 12.84 -17.61 45.26
N GLN A 661 13.69 -17.33 44.27
CA GLN A 661 15.14 -17.19 44.45
C GLN A 661 15.52 -15.95 45.27
N GLU A 662 14.80 -14.84 45.10
CA GLU A 662 15.15 -13.54 45.70
C GLU A 662 14.44 -13.25 47.03
N ARG A 663 13.61 -14.18 47.52
CA ARG A 663 12.74 -13.99 48.67
C ARG A 663 13.49 -13.52 49.92
N ASP A 664 14.60 -14.18 50.27
CA ASP A 664 15.40 -13.84 51.46
C ASP A 664 16.00 -12.43 51.36
N THR A 665 16.66 -12.10 50.23
CA THR A 665 17.27 -10.79 50.01
C THR A 665 16.24 -9.66 50.09
N ARG A 666 15.07 -9.81 49.45
CA ARG A 666 14.00 -8.80 49.47
C ARG A 666 13.41 -8.60 50.87
N GLN A 667 13.22 -9.68 51.63
CA GLN A 667 12.76 -9.59 53.03
C GLN A 667 13.77 -8.85 53.92
N ARG A 668 15.07 -9.09 53.75
CA ARG A 668 16.12 -8.39 54.49
C ARG A 668 16.17 -6.90 54.17
N LEU A 669 16.00 -6.51 52.90
CA LEU A 669 15.93 -5.10 52.50
C LEU A 669 14.71 -4.41 53.14
N LYS A 670 13.56 -5.07 53.13
CA LYS A 670 12.35 -4.57 53.80
C LYS A 670 12.59 -4.38 55.30
N MET A 671 13.15 -5.38 55.97
CA MET A 671 13.48 -5.31 57.39
C MET A 671 14.49 -4.20 57.70
N ALA A 672 15.45 -3.91 56.81
CA ALA A 672 16.38 -2.80 56.97
C ALA A 672 15.70 -1.43 56.94
N LEU A 673 14.67 -1.24 56.10
CA LEU A 673 13.85 -0.01 56.09
C LEU A 673 13.06 0.15 57.38
N GLU A 674 12.50 -0.94 57.89
CA GLU A 674 11.68 -0.94 59.11
C GLU A 674 12.55 -0.67 60.34
N VAL A 675 13.69 -1.37 60.49
CA VAL A 675 14.64 -1.16 61.60
C VAL A 675 15.27 0.23 61.53
N GLY A 676 15.54 0.74 60.32
CA GLY A 676 16.06 2.09 60.10
C GLY A 676 15.03 3.20 60.33
N ASN A 677 13.76 2.86 60.61
CA ASN A 677 12.64 3.78 60.70
C ASN A 677 12.51 4.70 59.47
N VAL A 678 12.75 4.13 58.28
CA VAL A 678 12.73 4.85 57.00
C VAL A 678 11.39 4.67 56.29
N ALA A 679 10.87 3.44 56.21
CA ALA A 679 9.58 3.11 55.60
C ALA A 679 9.06 1.73 56.08
N SER A 680 7.74 1.50 55.98
CA SER A 680 7.09 0.23 56.36
C SER A 680 5.94 -0.13 55.41
N GLY A 681 5.49 -1.39 55.44
CA GLY A 681 4.31 -1.84 54.68
C GLY A 681 4.48 -1.72 53.16
N ALA A 682 3.43 -1.30 52.44
CA ALA A 682 3.42 -1.18 50.97
C ALA A 682 4.45 -0.18 50.44
N LEU A 683 4.75 0.89 51.19
CA LEU A 683 5.77 1.87 50.81
C LEU A 683 7.18 1.25 50.83
N ALA A 684 7.47 0.39 51.81
CA ALA A 684 8.74 -0.32 51.85
C ALA A 684 8.90 -1.28 50.67
N ASP A 685 7.83 -1.98 50.29
CA ASP A 685 7.83 -2.87 49.11
C ASP A 685 8.08 -2.09 47.81
N GLN A 686 7.49 -0.91 47.65
CA GLN A 686 7.76 -0.02 46.51
C GLN A 686 9.21 0.48 46.47
N ILE A 687 9.76 0.94 47.60
CA ILE A 687 11.16 1.42 47.67
C ILE A 687 12.13 0.28 47.35
N VAL A 688 11.90 -0.92 47.90
CA VAL A 688 12.71 -2.11 47.59
C VAL A 688 12.63 -2.43 46.11
N GLN A 689 11.45 -2.45 45.51
CA GLN A 689 11.29 -2.72 44.08
C GLN A 689 12.05 -1.69 43.24
N GLN A 690 11.89 -0.39 43.50
CA GLN A 690 12.58 0.66 42.74
C GLN A 690 14.11 0.57 42.87
N ALA A 691 14.62 0.32 44.08
CA ALA A 691 16.06 0.13 44.32
C ALA A 691 16.59 -1.10 43.59
N VAL A 692 15.86 -2.21 43.58
CA VAL A 692 16.24 -3.42 42.84
C VAL A 692 16.32 -3.14 41.34
N ILE A 693 15.32 -2.48 40.75
CA ILE A 693 15.34 -2.15 39.31
C ILE A 693 16.49 -1.19 39.00
N ALA A 694 16.77 -0.20 39.86
CA ALA A 694 17.87 0.76 39.64
C ALA A 694 19.25 0.11 39.79
N TRP A 695 19.41 -0.80 40.75
CA TRP A 695 20.60 -1.62 40.91
C TRP A 695 20.84 -2.52 39.68
N ARG A 696 19.82 -3.22 39.19
CA ARG A 696 19.94 -4.08 37.99
C ARG A 696 20.34 -3.29 36.75
N ALA A 697 19.78 -2.09 36.57
CA ALA A 697 20.14 -1.22 35.47
C ALA A 697 21.65 -0.88 35.45
N ALA A 698 22.27 -0.68 36.62
CA ALA A 698 23.73 -0.46 36.73
C ALA A 698 24.57 -1.74 36.65
N HIS A 699 24.01 -2.90 37.02
CA HIS A 699 24.73 -4.17 37.06
C HIS A 699 24.43 -5.07 35.86
N ARG A 700 23.88 -4.52 34.76
CA ARG A 700 23.55 -5.25 33.52
C ARG A 700 22.64 -6.45 33.78
N GLY A 701 21.55 -6.23 34.52
CA GLY A 701 20.49 -7.24 34.71
C GLY A 701 20.88 -8.46 35.55
N LYS A 702 21.99 -8.40 36.30
CA LYS A 702 22.43 -9.49 37.19
C LYS A 702 21.36 -9.86 38.22
N GLU A 703 21.38 -11.12 38.65
CA GLU A 703 20.62 -11.59 39.81
C GLU A 703 20.95 -10.77 41.06
N LEU A 704 19.97 -10.61 41.96
CA LEU A 704 20.22 -9.97 43.24
C LEU A 704 21.28 -10.74 44.04
N PRO A 705 22.15 -10.01 44.76
CA PRO A 705 23.23 -10.65 45.50
C PRO A 705 22.64 -11.46 46.68
N ARG A 706 23.19 -12.65 46.90
CA ARG A 706 22.77 -13.57 47.96
C ARG A 706 23.68 -13.40 49.18
N TRP A 707 23.11 -13.56 50.37
CA TRP A 707 23.88 -13.65 51.60
C TRP A 707 24.54 -15.03 51.67
N GLN A 708 25.86 -15.06 51.91
CA GLN A 708 26.62 -16.29 52.08
C GLN A 708 27.23 -16.28 53.49
N ASP A 709 27.11 -17.39 54.22
CA ASP A 709 27.69 -17.57 55.57
C ASP A 709 27.38 -16.43 56.56
N GLY A 710 26.19 -15.84 56.47
CA GLY A 710 25.75 -14.75 57.35
C GLY A 710 26.40 -13.38 57.06
N CYS A 711 27.21 -13.27 56.00
CA CYS A 711 27.87 -12.02 55.60
C CYS A 711 27.10 -11.29 54.49
N ALA A 712 27.03 -9.97 54.58
CA ALA A 712 26.44 -9.13 53.55
C ALA A 712 27.38 -9.04 52.33
N PRO A 713 26.83 -9.07 51.10
CA PRO A 713 27.62 -8.94 49.87
C PRO A 713 28.23 -7.54 49.71
N GLU A 714 29.33 -7.40 48.97
CA GLU A 714 30.01 -6.10 48.76
C GLU A 714 29.10 -5.00 48.20
N THR A 715 28.12 -5.38 47.37
CA THR A 715 27.15 -4.47 46.74
C THR A 715 25.96 -4.13 47.64
N TRP A 716 25.86 -4.71 48.84
CA TRP A 716 24.75 -4.48 49.79
C TRP A 716 24.61 -3.01 50.17
N LYS A 717 25.74 -2.34 50.42
CA LYS A 717 25.76 -0.91 50.74
C LYS A 717 25.14 -0.05 49.64
N SER A 718 25.40 -0.38 48.37
CA SER A 718 24.81 0.35 47.22
C SER A 718 23.28 0.24 47.20
N LEU A 719 22.72 -0.94 47.49
CA LEU A 719 21.27 -1.15 47.59
C LEU A 719 20.66 -0.33 48.74
N LEU A 720 21.29 -0.34 49.92
CA LEU A 720 20.84 0.47 51.06
C LEU A 720 20.93 1.97 50.79
N ASP A 721 22.03 2.44 50.19
CA ASP A 721 22.22 3.85 49.81
C ASP A 721 21.15 4.27 48.79
N GLN A 722 20.83 3.42 47.80
CA GLN A 722 19.72 3.67 46.87
C GLN A 722 18.38 3.79 47.60
N MET A 723 18.03 2.84 48.45
CA MET A 723 16.77 2.87 49.22
C MET A 723 16.67 4.12 50.10
N PHE A 724 17.78 4.53 50.72
CA PHE A 724 17.84 5.74 51.54
C PHE A 724 17.57 7.00 50.71
N PHE A 725 18.20 7.16 49.54
CA PHE A 725 17.93 8.31 48.67
C PHE A 725 16.50 8.31 48.11
N LEU A 726 15.96 7.13 47.73
CA LEU A 726 14.60 6.96 47.23
C LEU A 726 13.52 7.20 48.30
N SER A 727 13.86 7.10 49.58
CA SER A 727 12.95 7.41 50.70
C SER A 727 12.64 8.92 50.87
N GLY A 728 13.24 9.79 50.05
CA GLY A 728 12.99 11.23 50.03
C GLY A 728 14.21 12.11 50.36
N GLU A 729 15.33 11.52 50.80
CA GLU A 729 16.56 12.26 51.11
C GLU A 729 17.20 12.89 49.85
N GLY A 730 17.04 12.28 48.68
CA GLY A 730 17.55 12.84 47.42
C GLY A 730 16.91 14.18 47.06
N ALA A 731 15.60 14.31 47.29
CA ALA A 731 14.86 15.55 47.06
C ALA A 731 15.26 16.66 48.05
N ARG A 732 15.49 16.30 49.33
CA ARG A 732 15.93 17.26 50.36
C ARG A 732 17.28 17.91 50.08
N ARG A 733 18.12 17.27 49.27
CA ARG A 733 19.48 17.76 48.92
C ARG A 733 19.53 18.57 47.63
N ALA A 734 18.41 18.74 46.94
CA ALA A 734 18.36 19.44 45.66
C ALA A 734 18.85 20.90 45.79
N ASP A 735 18.44 21.61 46.84
CA ASP A 735 18.81 23.01 47.06
C ASP A 735 20.32 23.20 47.30
N GLU A 736 20.94 22.33 48.12
CA GLU A 736 22.39 22.37 48.37
C GLU A 736 23.19 22.13 47.07
N VAL A 737 22.73 21.20 46.23
CA VAL A 737 23.35 20.90 44.93
C VAL A 737 23.16 22.08 43.97
N ALA A 738 21.99 22.71 43.93
CA ALA A 738 21.73 23.86 43.09
C ALA A 738 22.67 25.04 43.40
N VAL A 739 22.91 25.33 44.69
CA VAL A 739 23.85 26.37 45.12
C VAL A 739 25.28 26.05 44.65
N PHE A 740 25.70 24.79 44.74
CA PHE A 740 27.02 24.36 44.27
C PHE A 740 27.18 24.55 42.75
N VAL A 741 26.21 24.10 41.95
CA VAL A 741 26.26 24.19 40.47
C VAL A 741 26.25 25.64 40.00
N LYS A 742 25.43 26.50 40.62
CA LYS A 742 25.44 27.95 40.35
C LYS A 742 26.78 28.59 40.70
N GLY A 743 27.44 28.12 41.77
CA GLY A 743 28.79 28.55 42.13
C GLY A 743 29.87 28.18 41.09
N LEU A 744 29.61 27.18 40.24
CA LEU A 744 30.47 26.83 39.09
C LEU A 744 30.18 27.67 37.85
N GLY A 745 29.16 28.55 37.89
CA GLY A 745 28.73 29.37 36.75
C GLY A 745 27.70 28.70 35.83
N TYR A 746 27.11 27.58 36.24
CA TYR A 746 26.13 26.85 35.43
C TYR A 746 24.74 26.85 36.05
N GLU A 747 23.72 26.63 35.22
CA GLU A 747 22.35 26.47 35.68
C GLU A 747 22.00 24.97 35.83
N PRO A 748 21.54 24.50 37.01
CA PRO A 748 21.18 23.11 37.20
C PRO A 748 19.86 22.77 36.47
N LEU A 749 19.84 21.63 35.77
CA LEU A 749 18.70 21.14 35.00
C LEU A 749 18.07 19.91 35.66
N ARG A 750 18.86 18.89 36.00
CA ARG A 750 18.34 17.66 36.62
C ARG A 750 19.33 17.03 37.57
N LEU A 751 18.87 16.64 38.75
CA LEU A 751 19.62 15.87 39.72
C LEU A 751 19.15 14.41 39.66
N VAL A 752 20.10 13.50 39.47
CA VAL A 752 19.84 12.08 39.35
C VAL A 752 20.78 11.28 40.24
N LEU A 753 20.36 10.06 40.59
CA LEU A 753 21.16 9.07 41.29
C LEU A 753 21.53 7.95 40.31
N SER A 754 22.82 7.71 40.08
CA SER A 754 23.25 6.55 39.31
C SER A 754 22.93 5.24 40.03
N GLY A 755 22.83 4.13 39.32
CA GLY A 755 22.66 2.81 39.96
C GLY A 755 23.89 2.31 40.75
N ALA A 756 24.97 3.09 40.81
CA ALA A 756 26.05 2.94 41.80
C ALA A 756 25.86 3.85 43.03
N ALA A 757 24.67 4.42 43.22
CA ALA A 757 24.31 5.37 44.26
C ALA A 757 25.14 6.68 44.25
N GLN A 758 25.63 7.12 43.09
CA GLN A 758 26.35 8.39 42.94
C GLN A 758 25.43 9.52 42.46
N MET A 759 25.53 10.70 43.05
CA MET A 759 24.79 11.88 42.61
C MET A 759 25.41 12.48 41.35
N ILE A 760 24.58 12.72 40.34
CA ILE A 760 24.97 13.37 39.09
C ILE A 760 24.02 14.53 38.85
N VAL A 761 24.55 15.66 38.39
CA VAL A 761 23.76 16.81 37.99
C VAL A 761 24.00 17.12 36.52
N TYR A 762 22.91 17.31 35.80
CA TYR A 762 22.89 17.89 34.46
C TYR A 762 22.80 19.41 34.60
N ALA A 763 23.64 20.15 33.90
CA ALA A 763 23.69 21.60 33.95
C ALA A 763 23.79 22.22 32.56
N ALA A 764 23.09 23.33 32.34
CA ALA A 764 23.10 24.05 31.06
C ALA A 764 24.49 24.66 30.80
N PRO A 765 24.98 24.62 29.54
CA PRO A 765 26.22 25.29 29.16
C PRO A 765 26.05 26.81 29.10
N ILE A 766 27.17 27.53 29.09
CA ILE A 766 27.18 28.98 28.85
C ILE A 766 27.21 29.29 27.34
N GLU A 767 26.80 30.50 26.96
CA GLU A 767 26.64 30.90 25.55
C GLU A 767 27.91 30.72 24.71
N SER A 768 29.09 31.00 25.28
CA SER A 768 30.38 30.83 24.59
C SER A 768 30.78 29.38 24.33
N GLU A 769 30.15 28.41 25.01
CA GLU A 769 30.38 26.98 24.80
C GLU A 769 29.40 26.39 23.75
N MET A 770 28.39 27.15 23.33
CA MET A 770 27.35 26.68 22.41
C MET A 770 27.79 26.75 20.95
N ASP A 771 27.45 25.72 20.18
CA ASP A 771 27.66 25.65 18.72
C ASP A 771 26.31 25.55 18.02
N ASN A 772 25.89 26.67 17.42
CA ASN A 772 24.59 26.84 16.78
C ASN A 772 24.67 26.93 15.24
N ARG A 773 25.79 26.51 14.61
CA ARG A 773 26.06 26.73 13.18
C ARG A 773 25.04 26.13 12.20
N LEU A 774 24.49 24.96 12.52
CA LEU A 774 23.55 24.21 11.66
C LEU A 774 22.24 23.84 12.37
N GLU A 775 22.30 23.67 13.69
CA GLU A 775 21.18 23.35 14.57
C GLU A 775 21.42 24.03 15.92
N GLN A 776 20.36 24.26 16.68
CA GLN A 776 20.47 24.74 18.05
C GLN A 776 21.27 23.75 18.91
N HIS A 777 22.11 24.27 19.80
CA HIS A 777 22.93 23.44 20.68
C HIS A 777 22.06 22.60 21.63
N ALA A 778 22.29 21.28 21.60
CA ALA A 778 21.49 20.28 22.31
C ALA A 778 22.23 19.56 23.45
N TRP A 779 23.51 19.88 23.70
CA TRP A 779 24.31 19.22 24.73
C TRP A 779 24.35 20.03 26.03
N VAL A 780 24.47 19.31 27.14
CA VAL A 780 24.56 19.83 28.50
C VAL A 780 25.76 19.23 29.22
N HIS A 781 26.18 19.84 30.32
CA HIS A 781 27.22 19.29 31.18
C HIS A 781 26.63 18.20 32.09
N ARG A 782 27.18 16.99 32.03
CA ARG A 782 26.90 15.93 33.00
C ARG A 782 28.02 15.86 34.03
N ILE A 783 27.75 16.31 35.25
CA ILE A 783 28.72 16.50 36.33
C ILE A 783 28.50 15.46 37.43
N SER A 784 29.52 14.66 37.71
CA SER A 784 29.49 13.69 38.82
C SER A 784 29.89 14.35 40.13
N LEU A 785 29.08 14.21 41.18
CA LEU A 785 29.26 14.89 42.46
C LEU A 785 29.71 13.92 43.56
N ALA A 786 30.55 14.41 44.48
CA ALA A 786 30.84 13.76 45.75
C ALA A 786 30.55 14.70 46.93
N LYS A 787 29.94 14.19 48.00
CA LYS A 787 29.69 14.95 49.24
C LYS A 787 30.81 14.66 50.24
N GLY A 788 31.61 15.68 50.57
CA GLY A 788 32.59 15.63 51.66
C GLY A 788 31.95 15.96 53.02
N LYS A 789 32.77 16.24 54.05
CA LYS A 789 32.33 16.58 55.43
C LYS A 789 31.51 17.90 55.55
N GLY A 790 31.09 18.51 54.44
CA GLY A 790 30.29 19.75 54.47
C GLY A 790 30.19 20.51 53.14
N LYS A 791 30.84 20.05 52.07
CA LYS A 791 30.77 20.65 50.73
C LYS A 791 30.71 19.60 49.64
N TYR A 792 30.08 19.96 48.52
CA TYR A 792 30.11 19.19 47.28
C TYR A 792 31.41 19.45 46.51
N THR A 793 31.93 18.43 45.83
CA THR A 793 33.03 18.55 44.89
C THR A 793 32.72 17.87 43.56
N GLU A 794 33.21 18.46 42.47
CA GLU A 794 33.15 17.87 41.13
C GLU A 794 34.20 16.76 40.99
N ARG A 795 33.76 15.56 40.58
CA ARG A 795 34.65 14.42 40.29
C ARG A 795 35.05 14.36 38.82
N SER A 796 34.10 14.64 37.94
CA SER A 796 34.29 14.63 36.49
C SER A 796 33.14 15.34 35.79
N ARG A 797 33.41 15.83 34.58
CA ARG A 797 32.46 16.49 33.69
C ARG A 797 32.66 16.04 32.26
N ARG A 798 31.57 15.91 31.52
CA ARG A 798 31.55 15.65 30.08
C ARG A 798 30.29 16.21 29.43
N TRP A 799 30.36 16.43 28.13
CA TRP A 799 29.19 16.70 27.30
C TRP A 799 28.28 15.47 27.21
N ALA A 800 26.97 15.70 27.35
CA ALA A 800 25.93 14.70 27.15
C ALA A 800 24.66 15.37 26.65
N SER A 801 23.83 14.67 25.89
CA SER A 801 22.43 15.09 25.71
C SER A 801 21.68 14.90 27.04
N LEU A 802 20.67 15.73 27.29
CA LEU A 802 19.73 15.52 28.39
C LEU A 802 18.59 14.63 27.90
N PRO A 803 18.50 13.36 28.33
CA PRO A 803 17.42 12.50 27.84
C PRO A 803 16.13 12.81 28.59
N GLU A 804 14.96 12.50 28.05
CA GLU A 804 13.72 12.53 28.84
C GLU A 804 13.83 11.62 30.07
N SER A 805 14.40 10.43 29.89
CA SER A 805 14.76 9.51 30.97
C SER A 805 16.10 8.80 30.68
N VAL A 806 16.92 8.62 31.73
CA VAL A 806 18.15 7.84 31.64
C VAL A 806 17.95 6.56 32.42
N VAL A 807 18.19 5.46 31.73
CA VAL A 807 18.04 4.12 32.24
C VAL A 807 18.66 3.84 33.61
N SER A 808 19.96 4.14 33.73
CA SER A 808 20.77 3.76 34.89
C SER A 808 20.73 4.81 35.98
N GLU A 809 19.85 5.79 35.85
CA GLU A 809 19.79 6.96 36.70
C GLU A 809 18.35 7.17 37.17
N THR A 810 18.16 7.36 38.47
CA THR A 810 16.84 7.71 39.03
C THR A 810 16.78 9.20 39.28
N THR A 811 15.79 9.88 38.68
CA THR A 811 15.59 11.31 38.88
C THR A 811 15.21 11.58 40.33
N LEU A 812 16.04 12.35 41.03
CA LEU A 812 15.78 12.80 42.41
C LEU A 812 15.08 14.15 42.42
N HIS A 813 15.43 15.03 41.47
CA HIS A 813 14.82 16.35 41.31
C HIS A 813 15.01 16.86 39.87
N GLN A 814 14.03 17.60 39.36
CA GLN A 814 14.07 18.21 38.03
C GLN A 814 13.68 19.69 38.14
N TRP A 815 14.53 20.57 37.61
CA TRP A 815 14.24 22.01 37.51
C TRP A 815 13.48 22.32 36.21
N PRO A 816 12.68 23.41 36.15
CA PRO A 816 11.82 23.70 35.00
C PRO A 816 12.55 23.78 33.64
N ALA A 817 13.75 24.36 33.61
CA ALA A 817 14.54 24.48 32.39
C ALA A 817 14.91 23.12 31.75
N ALA A 818 14.87 22.02 32.50
CA ALA A 818 15.20 20.69 31.98
C ALA A 818 14.27 20.21 30.88
N GLU A 819 13.01 20.59 30.88
CA GLU A 819 12.04 20.14 29.87
C GLU A 819 12.41 20.65 28.49
N GLU A 820 12.79 21.93 28.39
CA GLU A 820 13.26 22.53 27.16
C GLU A 820 14.52 21.80 26.65
N TRP A 821 15.50 21.57 27.51
CA TRP A 821 16.74 20.88 27.12
C TRP A 821 16.53 19.40 26.78
N ALA A 822 15.58 18.72 27.41
CA ALA A 822 15.29 17.31 27.13
C ALA A 822 14.65 17.07 25.75
N THR A 823 13.95 18.08 25.22
CA THR A 823 13.34 18.02 23.88
C THR A 823 14.33 18.34 22.75
N ARG A 824 15.47 18.96 23.05
CA ARG A 824 16.50 19.27 22.06
C ARG A 824 17.22 18.00 21.61
N LYS A 825 16.96 17.59 20.36
CA LYS A 825 17.64 16.45 19.72
C LYS A 825 18.67 16.98 18.73
N SER A 826 19.83 16.36 18.70
CA SER A 826 20.88 16.65 17.73
C SER A 826 20.88 15.60 16.61
N MET A 827 21.21 16.01 15.40
CA MET A 827 21.52 15.10 14.29
C MET A 827 22.89 14.43 14.41
N PHE A 828 23.75 14.90 15.33
CA PHE A 828 25.10 14.38 15.56
C PHE A 828 25.11 13.44 16.77
N GLY A 829 25.90 12.36 16.71
CA GLY A 829 26.00 11.38 17.80
C GLY A 829 26.71 11.93 19.04
N SER A 830 27.58 12.93 18.87
CA SER A 830 28.24 13.62 19.99
C SER A 830 28.67 15.04 19.63
N PHE A 831 28.88 15.87 20.65
CA PHE A 831 29.43 17.22 20.46
C PHE A 831 30.82 17.19 19.81
N GLN A 832 31.66 16.22 20.17
CA GLN A 832 33.01 16.06 19.60
C GLN A 832 32.95 15.68 18.11
N GLU A 833 32.04 14.80 17.73
CA GLU A 833 31.79 14.44 16.33
C GLU A 833 31.33 15.66 15.52
N LYS A 834 30.39 16.45 16.08
CA LYS A 834 29.95 17.72 15.48
C LYS A 834 31.14 18.63 15.19
N GLN A 835 31.99 18.88 16.19
CA GLN A 835 33.19 19.72 16.00
C GLN A 835 34.12 19.20 14.92
N ARG A 836 34.35 17.88 14.87
CA ARG A 836 35.24 17.26 13.88
C ARG A 836 34.71 17.42 12.45
N ILE A 837 33.40 17.29 12.25
CA ILE A 837 32.77 17.45 10.93
C ILE A 837 32.92 18.89 10.43
N PHE A 838 32.68 19.88 11.30
CA PHE A 838 32.83 21.30 10.92
C PHE A 838 34.29 21.71 10.65
N ALA A 839 35.26 21.06 11.29
CA ALA A 839 36.68 21.32 11.03
C ALA A 839 37.13 20.90 9.62
N THR A 840 36.41 20.02 8.92
CA THR A 840 36.81 19.56 7.58
C THR A 840 36.64 20.67 6.52
N PRO A 841 35.49 21.35 6.41
CA PRO A 841 35.33 22.46 5.47
C PRO A 841 36.10 23.74 5.82
N ASP A 842 36.54 23.94 7.07
CA ASP A 842 37.29 25.15 7.48
C ASP A 842 38.57 25.38 6.64
N ARG A 843 39.11 24.34 5.99
CA ARG A 843 40.30 24.42 5.12
C ARG A 843 39.97 24.59 3.63
N ALA A 844 38.70 24.79 3.28
CA ALA A 844 38.22 24.82 1.91
C ALA A 844 38.90 25.91 1.05
N VAL A 845 39.03 27.13 1.58
CA VAL A 845 39.60 28.27 0.85
C VAL A 845 41.06 28.02 0.46
N GLU A 846 41.87 27.51 1.39
CA GLU A 846 43.27 27.14 1.14
C GLU A 846 43.37 26.07 0.05
N ARG A 847 42.53 25.03 0.16
CA ARG A 847 42.52 23.90 -0.77
C ARG A 847 42.07 24.28 -2.17
N LEU A 848 41.00 25.07 -2.33
CA LEU A 848 40.53 25.52 -3.64
C LEU A 848 41.58 26.40 -4.34
N LYS A 849 42.20 27.34 -3.60
CA LYS A 849 43.28 28.18 -4.15
C LYS A 849 44.47 27.37 -4.66
N SER A 850 44.74 26.19 -4.09
CA SER A 850 45.83 25.33 -4.57
C SER A 850 45.59 24.75 -5.98
N PHE A 851 44.34 24.73 -6.46
CA PHE A 851 43.98 24.32 -7.82
C PHE A 851 43.83 25.52 -8.79
N ARG A 852 44.20 26.73 -8.35
CA ARG A 852 44.14 27.93 -9.17
C ARG A 852 45.32 27.97 -10.14
N GLY A 853 45.08 27.62 -11.39
CA GLY A 853 46.09 27.71 -12.45
C GLY A 853 47.26 26.72 -12.25
N VAL A 854 48.48 27.16 -12.53
CA VAL A 854 49.68 26.30 -12.45
C VAL A 854 50.14 26.16 -10.99
N MET A 855 50.23 24.91 -10.50
CA MET A 855 50.68 24.58 -9.15
C MET A 855 52.18 24.78 -8.96
N SER A 856 52.60 24.95 -7.71
CA SER A 856 54.01 24.79 -7.33
C SER A 856 54.46 23.35 -7.56
N VAL A 857 55.76 23.13 -7.79
CA VAL A 857 56.32 21.77 -7.96
C VAL A 857 56.10 20.91 -6.73
N GLU A 858 56.18 21.50 -5.53
CA GLU A 858 55.97 20.80 -4.26
C GLU A 858 54.52 20.35 -4.09
N ASP A 859 53.55 21.26 -4.27
CA ASP A 859 52.11 20.95 -4.16
C ASP A 859 51.67 19.93 -5.20
N PHE A 860 52.15 20.08 -6.44
CA PHE A 860 51.86 19.15 -7.51
C PHE A 860 52.35 17.74 -7.17
N ASN A 861 53.58 17.60 -6.67
CA ASN A 861 54.14 16.30 -6.31
C ASN A 861 53.38 15.65 -5.15
N ILE A 862 52.99 16.41 -4.12
CA ILE A 862 52.19 15.91 -3.01
C ILE A 862 50.83 15.38 -3.52
N LYS A 863 50.11 16.19 -4.30
CA LYS A 863 48.79 15.81 -4.82
C LYS A 863 48.87 14.66 -5.84
N ALA A 864 49.86 14.67 -6.74
CA ALA A 864 50.09 13.58 -7.69
C ALA A 864 50.46 12.27 -6.96
N HIS A 865 51.23 12.34 -5.87
CA HIS A 865 51.55 11.18 -5.03
C HIS A 865 50.30 10.62 -4.34
N HIS A 866 49.45 11.48 -3.76
CA HIS A 866 48.18 11.06 -3.16
C HIS A 866 47.25 10.40 -4.18
N TRP A 867 47.08 11.03 -5.35
CA TRP A 867 46.30 10.49 -6.46
C TRP A 867 46.83 9.11 -6.90
N TRP A 868 48.14 8.98 -7.08
CA TRP A 868 48.77 7.73 -7.51
C TRP A 868 48.57 6.60 -6.49
N ASN A 869 48.84 6.85 -5.21
CA ASN A 869 48.75 5.85 -4.16
C ASN A 869 47.32 5.34 -3.98
N LEU A 870 46.34 6.25 -3.95
CA LEU A 870 44.94 5.89 -3.79
C LEU A 870 44.44 5.10 -5.01
N ARG A 871 44.78 5.56 -6.23
CA ARG A 871 44.41 4.86 -7.48
C ARG A 871 45.03 3.48 -7.57
N HIS A 872 46.30 3.34 -7.19
CA HIS A 872 46.98 2.04 -7.17
C HIS A 872 46.38 1.09 -6.13
N LYS A 873 46.00 1.59 -4.94
CA LYS A 873 45.29 0.81 -3.91
C LYS A 873 43.94 0.29 -4.42
N LEU A 874 43.15 1.14 -5.09
CA LEU A 874 41.86 0.75 -5.67
C LEU A 874 42.02 -0.29 -6.80
N ASN A 875 42.98 -0.09 -7.70
CA ASN A 875 43.22 -0.99 -8.81
C ASN A 875 43.74 -2.38 -8.40
N ARG A 876 44.42 -2.50 -7.25
CA ARG A 876 44.79 -3.83 -6.71
C ARG A 876 43.59 -4.63 -6.23
N ALA A 877 42.50 -3.96 -5.85
CA ALA A 877 41.30 -4.58 -5.31
C ALA A 877 40.20 -4.82 -6.38
N SER A 878 40.47 -4.53 -7.66
CA SER A 878 39.46 -4.53 -8.73
C SER A 878 40.01 -5.11 -10.03
N ASN A 879 39.17 -5.86 -10.76
CA ASN A 879 39.49 -6.34 -12.12
C ASN A 879 39.33 -5.25 -13.19
N TYR A 880 38.78 -4.10 -12.83
CA TYR A 880 38.61 -2.92 -13.69
C TYR A 880 39.47 -1.77 -13.18
N VAL A 881 40.01 -0.96 -14.11
CA VAL A 881 40.74 0.27 -13.76
C VAL A 881 39.75 1.28 -13.18
N ARG A 882 39.96 1.64 -11.92
CA ARG A 882 39.25 2.69 -11.19
C ARG A 882 40.01 4.00 -11.30
N ASP A 883 39.27 5.09 -11.51
CA ASP A 883 39.80 6.45 -11.53
C ASP A 883 39.28 7.27 -10.36
N LEU A 884 39.99 8.36 -10.10
CA LEU A 884 39.73 9.28 -9.00
C LEU A 884 39.23 10.62 -9.53
N GLY A 885 38.29 11.21 -8.81
CA GLY A 885 37.95 12.63 -8.95
C GLY A 885 38.58 13.48 -7.85
N VAL A 886 38.43 14.79 -7.98
CA VAL A 886 38.79 15.78 -6.96
C VAL A 886 37.54 16.17 -6.19
N LEU A 887 37.65 16.31 -4.88
CA LEU A 887 36.54 16.70 -4.01
C LEU A 887 37.05 17.55 -2.84
N VAL A 888 36.60 18.80 -2.77
CA VAL A 888 36.92 19.74 -1.69
C VAL A 888 35.64 20.10 -0.93
N PRO A 889 35.50 19.70 0.35
CA PRO A 889 34.36 20.08 1.18
C PRO A 889 34.38 21.58 1.46
N ILE A 890 33.27 22.26 1.19
CA ILE A 890 33.10 23.70 1.38
C ILE A 890 32.05 24.05 2.43
N GLY A 891 31.26 23.06 2.86
CA GLY A 891 30.23 23.23 3.88
C GLY A 891 29.52 21.92 4.20
N VAL A 892 28.46 22.04 5.01
CA VAL A 892 27.62 20.91 5.45
C VAL A 892 26.16 21.26 5.18
N ALA A 893 25.42 20.33 4.59
CA ALA A 893 23.99 20.44 4.38
C ALA A 893 23.22 19.38 5.17
N TYR A 894 22.12 19.81 5.76
CA TYR A 894 21.10 18.94 6.34
C TYR A 894 19.79 19.07 5.59
N VAL A 895 19.20 17.93 5.22
CA VAL A 895 17.88 17.86 4.60
C VAL A 895 16.90 17.22 5.59
N PRO A 896 16.03 18.00 6.27
CA PRO A 896 15.11 17.49 7.29
C PRO A 896 14.21 16.35 6.80
N ALA A 897 13.70 16.45 5.58
CA ALA A 897 12.75 15.48 5.03
C ALA A 897 13.36 14.06 4.87
N SER A 898 14.66 13.95 4.60
CA SER A 898 15.36 12.68 4.45
C SER A 898 16.25 12.34 5.65
N LYS A 899 16.32 13.23 6.65
CA LYS A 899 17.27 13.17 7.78
C LYS A 899 18.71 12.88 7.33
N HIS A 900 19.09 13.42 6.17
CA HIS A 900 20.38 13.15 5.56
C HIS A 900 21.33 14.32 5.81
N LEU A 901 22.52 14.00 6.31
CA LEU A 901 23.61 14.94 6.59
C LEU A 901 24.78 14.62 5.65
N SER A 902 25.27 15.62 4.95
CA SER A 902 26.32 15.44 3.95
C SER A 902 27.22 16.66 3.81
N PHE A 903 28.41 16.44 3.27
CA PHE A 903 29.29 17.53 2.86
C PHE A 903 28.79 18.11 1.53
N ILE A 904 28.74 19.44 1.46
CA ILE A 904 28.66 20.16 0.19
C ILE A 904 30.09 20.35 -0.29
N CYS A 905 30.38 19.91 -1.50
CA CYS A 905 31.71 19.92 -2.04
C CYS A 905 31.76 20.60 -3.40
N VAL A 906 32.91 21.14 -3.73
CA VAL A 906 33.29 21.52 -5.10
C VAL A 906 34.27 20.46 -5.59
N GLY A 907 34.01 19.88 -6.74
CA GLY A 907 34.80 18.76 -7.21
C GLY A 907 34.78 18.60 -8.72
N ALA A 908 35.54 17.62 -9.20
CA ALA A 908 35.64 17.26 -10.61
C ALA A 908 35.69 15.75 -10.74
N PHE A 909 34.90 15.17 -11.65
CA PHE A 909 34.91 13.72 -11.87
C PHE A 909 36.28 13.23 -12.32
N ASN A 910 37.01 14.01 -13.12
CA ASN A 910 38.31 13.60 -13.64
C ASN A 910 39.48 14.31 -12.95
N GLY A 911 40.00 13.69 -11.88
CA GLY A 911 41.12 14.28 -11.14
C GLY A 911 42.44 14.27 -11.92
N ALA A 912 42.63 13.34 -12.86
CA ALA A 912 43.81 13.33 -13.72
C ALA A 912 43.81 14.52 -14.71
N GLY A 913 42.63 14.89 -15.23
CA GLY A 913 42.46 16.10 -16.06
C GLY A 913 42.77 17.38 -15.29
N VAL A 914 42.25 17.51 -14.05
CA VAL A 914 42.54 18.66 -13.18
C VAL A 914 44.04 18.77 -12.88
N LEU A 915 44.69 17.67 -12.51
CA LEU A 915 46.14 17.64 -12.28
C LEU A 915 46.92 18.00 -13.55
N TYR A 916 46.50 17.51 -14.72
CA TYR A 916 47.17 17.83 -15.99
C TYR A 916 47.13 19.34 -16.30
N GLN A 917 46.00 19.99 -16.04
CA GLN A 917 45.83 21.44 -16.24
C GLN A 917 46.70 22.24 -15.27
N CYS A 918 46.76 21.79 -14.02
CA CYS A 918 47.54 22.44 -12.96
C CYS A 918 49.04 22.10 -12.99
N ALA A 919 49.50 21.24 -13.89
CA ALA A 919 50.87 20.73 -13.90
C ALA A 919 51.92 21.83 -14.17
N PRO A 920 53.05 21.85 -13.43
CA PRO A 920 54.06 22.91 -13.51
C PRO A 920 54.91 22.88 -14.78
N SER A 921 55.02 21.74 -15.46
CA SER A 921 55.76 21.62 -16.72
C SER A 921 55.25 20.48 -17.61
N GLU A 922 55.67 20.48 -18.87
CA GLU A 922 55.34 19.44 -19.84
C GLU A 922 55.84 18.04 -19.41
N ALA A 923 57.00 17.96 -18.75
CA ALA A 923 57.50 16.70 -18.20
C ALA A 923 56.56 16.08 -17.15
N HIS A 924 55.93 16.91 -16.30
CA HIS A 924 54.95 16.43 -15.31
C HIS A 924 53.65 15.99 -15.98
N ARG A 925 53.23 16.67 -17.06
CA ARG A 925 52.09 16.27 -17.89
C ARG A 925 52.31 14.92 -18.57
N ASP A 926 53.53 14.66 -19.03
CA ASP A 926 53.91 13.39 -19.64
C ASP A 926 53.94 12.24 -18.63
N ASP A 927 54.57 12.42 -17.47
CA ASP A 927 54.58 11.42 -16.39
C ASP A 927 53.16 11.07 -15.92
N LEU A 928 52.30 12.07 -15.73
CA LEU A 928 50.90 11.85 -15.36
C LEU A 928 50.13 11.06 -16.43
N ARG A 929 50.32 11.40 -17.70
CA ARG A 929 49.69 10.70 -18.85
C ARG A 929 50.14 9.24 -18.92
N GLU A 930 51.43 8.98 -18.76
CA GLU A 930 51.97 7.63 -18.78
C GLU A 930 51.39 6.78 -17.63
N ARG A 931 51.39 7.34 -16.41
CA ARG A 931 50.81 6.72 -15.21
C ARG A 931 49.32 6.46 -15.34
N TYR A 932 48.58 7.34 -15.99
CA TYR A 932 47.16 7.16 -16.26
C TYR A 932 46.89 5.98 -17.19
N VAL A 933 47.64 5.88 -18.30
CA VAL A 933 47.47 4.89 -19.38
C VAL A 933 48.04 3.50 -19.03
N ARG A 934 49.07 3.43 -18.18
CA ARG A 934 49.77 2.19 -17.81
C ARG A 934 48.86 1.03 -17.32
N PRO A 935 47.85 1.21 -16.45
CA PRO A 935 47.03 0.10 -15.96
C PRO A 935 46.00 -0.44 -16.96
N TYR A 936 45.67 0.29 -18.04
CA TYR A 936 44.65 -0.15 -18.99
C TYR A 936 45.16 -1.22 -19.96
N ALA A 937 44.33 -2.22 -20.27
CA ALA A 937 44.63 -3.20 -21.32
C ALA A 937 44.60 -2.55 -22.73
N SER A 938 43.57 -1.75 -23.03
CA SER A 938 43.51 -0.97 -24.27
C SER A 938 44.21 0.38 -24.13
N LYS A 939 45.40 0.51 -24.71
CA LYS A 939 46.21 1.76 -24.65
C LYS A 939 45.61 2.89 -25.48
N SER A 940 45.00 2.57 -26.63
CA SER A 940 44.37 3.56 -27.51
C SER A 940 43.15 4.20 -26.85
N THR A 941 42.27 3.38 -26.27
CA THR A 941 41.07 3.86 -25.54
C THR A 941 41.46 4.70 -24.32
N ALA A 942 42.50 4.28 -23.57
CA ALA A 942 42.98 5.03 -22.41
C ALA A 942 43.59 6.39 -22.78
N ARG A 943 44.35 6.47 -23.87
CA ARG A 943 44.89 7.74 -24.39
C ARG A 943 43.79 8.68 -24.85
N SER A 944 42.75 8.14 -25.51
CA SER A 944 41.56 8.91 -25.90
C SER A 944 40.83 9.46 -24.67
N SER A 945 40.59 8.61 -23.67
CA SER A 945 39.90 9.00 -22.42
C SER A 945 40.69 10.06 -21.64
N PHE A 946 42.02 9.93 -21.55
CA PHE A 946 42.88 10.94 -20.93
C PHE A 946 42.89 12.26 -21.70
N ARG A 947 42.87 12.21 -23.04
CA ARG A 947 42.85 13.42 -23.86
C ARG A 947 41.54 14.20 -23.64
N ALA A 948 40.40 13.50 -23.65
CA ALA A 948 39.11 14.10 -23.34
C ALA A 948 39.07 14.73 -21.94
N ALA A 949 39.70 14.07 -20.96
CA ALA A 949 39.86 14.58 -19.60
C ALA A 949 40.71 15.86 -19.53
N ALA A 950 41.86 15.86 -20.20
CA ALA A 950 42.79 16.98 -20.23
C ALA A 950 42.21 18.21 -20.95
N GLN A 951 41.36 17.98 -21.95
CA GLN A 951 40.69 19.01 -22.75
C GLN A 951 39.41 19.57 -22.11
N ASN A 952 38.94 19.03 -20.98
CA ASN A 952 37.77 19.57 -20.29
C ASN A 952 38.12 20.86 -19.54
N ILE A 953 37.95 22.02 -20.19
CA ILE A 953 38.34 23.35 -19.68
C ILE A 953 37.55 23.76 -18.42
N MET A 954 36.37 23.17 -18.18
CA MET A 954 35.49 23.51 -17.05
C MET A 954 35.06 22.23 -16.29
N PRO A 955 35.97 21.56 -15.56
CA PRO A 955 35.68 20.27 -14.95
C PRO A 955 34.98 20.36 -13.58
N TRP A 956 34.87 21.57 -13.02
CA TRP A 956 34.36 21.81 -11.67
C TRP A 956 32.84 21.81 -11.62
N GLU A 957 32.30 21.03 -10.68
CA GLU A 957 30.87 20.88 -10.46
C GLU A 957 30.58 20.91 -8.96
N LEU A 958 29.34 21.26 -8.62
CA LEU A 958 28.82 21.18 -7.26
C LEU A 958 28.43 19.74 -6.94
N MET A 959 28.99 19.19 -5.86
CA MET A 959 28.90 17.77 -5.51
C MET A 959 28.46 17.58 -4.06
N VAL A 960 28.00 16.37 -3.76
CA VAL A 960 27.72 15.90 -2.40
C VAL A 960 28.59 14.73 -2.04
N ALA A 961 29.11 14.75 -0.81
CA ALA A 961 29.85 13.65 -0.25
C ALA A 961 29.19 13.12 1.03
N PRO A 962 29.06 11.80 1.22
CA PRO A 962 28.63 11.23 2.48
C PRO A 962 29.70 11.45 3.56
N LEU A 963 29.28 11.55 4.83
CA LEU A 963 30.19 11.72 5.97
C LEU A 963 31.18 10.57 6.15
N SER A 964 30.92 9.39 5.57
CA SER A 964 31.87 8.27 5.57
C SER A 964 33.22 8.60 4.91
N LEU A 965 33.28 9.63 4.07
CA LEU A 965 34.51 10.11 3.44
C LEU A 965 35.30 11.10 4.30
N GLN A 966 34.82 11.45 5.50
CA GLN A 966 35.45 12.46 6.35
C GLN A 966 36.95 12.19 6.60
N ALA A 967 37.31 10.96 6.99
CA ALA A 967 38.71 10.62 7.29
C ALA A 967 39.63 10.74 6.06
N ASP A 968 39.12 10.44 4.87
CA ASP A 968 39.85 10.56 3.61
C ASP A 968 39.99 12.04 3.22
N LEU A 969 38.91 12.82 3.35
CA LEU A 969 38.87 14.24 3.05
C LEU A 969 39.69 15.09 4.03
N GLU A 970 39.91 14.63 5.27
CA GLU A 970 40.86 15.24 6.21
C GLU A 970 42.31 15.12 5.68
N GLN A 971 42.64 14.07 4.93
CA GLN A 971 44.01 13.75 4.51
C GLN A 971 44.34 14.18 3.07
N HIS A 972 43.39 14.10 2.14
CA HIS A 972 43.62 14.40 0.72
C HIS A 972 42.34 14.82 -0.02
N ASP A 973 42.51 15.48 -1.18
CA ASP A 973 41.40 16.03 -1.99
C ASP A 973 40.86 15.05 -3.06
N PHE A 974 41.18 13.75 -2.98
CA PHE A 974 40.79 12.76 -3.99
C PHE A 974 39.87 11.68 -3.43
N CYS A 975 38.92 11.21 -4.24
CA CYS A 975 38.06 10.06 -3.92
C CYS A 975 37.73 9.24 -5.18
N GLU A 976 37.21 8.03 -5.00
CA GLU A 976 36.77 7.19 -6.13
C GLU A 976 35.61 7.86 -6.88
N GLN A 977 35.66 7.87 -8.22
CA GLN A 977 34.62 8.48 -9.06
C GLN A 977 33.21 7.97 -8.77
N VAL A 978 33.06 6.69 -8.42
CA VAL A 978 31.75 6.07 -8.13
C VAL A 978 31.10 6.65 -6.86
N GLN A 979 31.90 7.24 -5.97
CA GLN A 979 31.40 7.88 -4.76
C GLN A 979 31.01 9.34 -4.97
N LEU A 980 31.30 9.92 -6.14
CA LEU A 980 30.93 11.28 -6.48
C LEU A 980 29.49 11.35 -6.93
N GLN A 981 28.73 12.25 -6.30
CA GLN A 981 27.36 12.55 -6.68
C GLN A 981 27.24 14.03 -7.00
N ARG A 982 26.65 14.33 -8.16
CA ARG A 982 26.30 15.70 -8.54
C ARG A 982 25.20 16.19 -7.61
N LEU A 983 25.35 17.38 -7.05
CA LEU A 983 24.32 17.97 -6.21
C LEU A 983 23.12 18.47 -7.05
N HIS A 984 23.35 18.75 -8.33
CA HIS A 984 22.34 19.23 -9.27
C HIS A 984 22.40 18.41 -10.57
N GLU A 985 21.29 17.75 -10.93
CA GLU A 985 21.21 16.88 -12.12
C GLU A 985 21.00 17.65 -13.42
N ARG A 986 20.43 18.87 -13.36
CA ARG A 986 20.42 19.73 -14.54
C ARG A 986 21.85 20.19 -14.77
N LYS A 987 22.40 19.89 -15.95
CA LYS A 987 23.52 20.65 -16.48
C LYS A 987 23.00 22.08 -16.63
N SER A 988 23.31 22.93 -15.67
CA SER A 988 23.01 24.36 -15.80
C SER A 988 23.70 24.85 -17.07
N HIS A 989 22.99 25.67 -17.84
CA HIS A 989 23.41 26.20 -19.14
C HIS A 989 24.57 27.20 -19.02
N ARG A 990 25.10 27.38 -17.81
CA ARG A 990 26.21 28.27 -17.47
C ARG A 990 27.20 27.52 -16.57
N PRO A 991 28.52 27.69 -16.77
CA PRO A 991 29.54 26.89 -16.11
C PRO A 991 29.93 27.40 -14.70
N PHE A 992 29.28 28.45 -14.18
CA PHE A 992 29.63 29.03 -12.89
C PHE A 992 29.03 28.23 -11.73
N VAL A 993 29.90 27.71 -10.86
CA VAL A 993 29.51 26.86 -9.74
C VAL A 993 28.65 27.65 -8.72
N GLY A 994 28.90 28.95 -8.56
CA GLY A 994 28.13 29.81 -7.67
C GLY A 994 26.69 30.07 -8.12
N GLU A 995 26.46 30.17 -9.43
CA GLU A 995 25.09 30.27 -9.98
C GLU A 995 24.34 28.94 -9.76
N VAL A 996 24.98 27.79 -10.05
CA VAL A 996 24.38 26.46 -9.80
C VAL A 996 24.04 26.25 -8.33
N PHE A 997 24.89 26.70 -7.41
CA PHE A 997 24.58 26.63 -5.98
C PHE A 997 23.38 27.50 -5.60
N SER A 998 23.26 28.69 -6.19
CA SER A 998 22.14 29.60 -5.92
C SER A 998 20.82 29.03 -6.44
N GLU A 999 20.83 28.47 -7.65
CA GLU A 999 19.70 27.73 -8.24
C GLU A 999 19.32 26.52 -7.36
N TRP A 1000 20.31 25.71 -6.98
CA TRP A 1000 20.07 24.55 -6.12
C TRP A 1000 19.51 24.94 -4.74
N LYS A 1001 20.04 26.00 -4.12
CA LYS A 1001 19.57 26.54 -2.83
C LYS A 1001 18.12 27.03 -2.93
N ALA A 1002 17.73 27.60 -4.08
CA ALA A 1002 16.36 28.04 -4.34
C ALA A 1002 15.39 26.89 -4.68
N MET A 1003 15.88 25.69 -5.02
CA MET A 1003 15.05 24.56 -5.43
C MET A 1003 14.63 23.64 -4.27
N GLY A 1004 13.32 23.36 -4.21
CA GLY A 1004 12.73 22.26 -3.43
C GLY A 1004 12.71 22.47 -1.92
N LYS A 1005 12.49 21.35 -1.19
CA LYS A 1005 12.25 21.26 0.28
C LYS A 1005 13.21 22.10 1.14
N GLU A 1006 12.78 22.49 2.34
CA GLU A 1006 13.62 23.15 3.34
C GLU A 1006 14.96 22.42 3.53
N LYS A 1007 16.05 23.18 3.56
CA LYS A 1007 17.43 22.71 3.77
C LYS A 1007 18.11 23.66 4.72
N VAL A 1008 18.93 23.14 5.61
CA VAL A 1008 19.80 23.96 6.46
C VAL A 1008 21.22 23.77 5.98
N ILE A 1009 21.90 24.88 5.68
CA ILE A 1009 23.23 24.88 5.07
C ILE A 1009 24.14 25.74 5.93
N TRP A 1010 25.31 25.20 6.24
CA TRP A 1010 26.43 25.95 6.78
C TRP A 1010 27.59 25.89 5.78
N LEU A 1011 28.24 27.03 5.53
CA LEU A 1011 29.42 27.16 4.68
C LEU A 1011 30.60 27.62 5.53
N ALA A 1012 31.80 27.15 5.17
CA ALA A 1012 33.02 27.59 5.82
C ALA A 1012 33.30 29.08 5.58
N ASP A 1013 34.00 29.70 6.53
CA ASP A 1013 34.34 31.12 6.43
C ASP A 1013 35.17 31.42 5.16
N GLY A 1014 34.80 32.47 4.44
CA GLY A 1014 35.47 32.91 3.20
C GLY A 1014 35.07 32.14 1.94
N ILE A 1015 34.16 31.16 2.01
CA ILE A 1015 33.59 30.48 0.83
C ILE A 1015 32.42 31.26 0.23
N ALA A 1016 31.72 32.06 1.03
CA ALA A 1016 30.62 32.91 0.58
C ALA A 1016 30.80 34.36 1.04
N ASP A 1017 30.18 35.30 0.31
CA ASP A 1017 30.10 36.71 0.69
C ASP A 1017 29.02 36.96 1.78
N ALA A 1018 28.87 38.22 2.19
CA ALA A 1018 27.90 38.63 3.21
C ALA A 1018 26.44 38.34 2.81
N GLU A 1019 26.17 38.26 1.51
CA GLU A 1019 24.88 37.93 0.91
C GLU A 1019 24.68 36.42 0.71
N GLY A 1020 25.69 35.60 1.04
CA GLY A 1020 25.64 34.14 0.95
C GLY A 1020 25.83 33.58 -0.46
N ARG A 1021 26.40 34.35 -1.39
CA ARG A 1021 26.81 33.91 -2.74
C ARG A 1021 28.19 33.26 -2.66
N LEU A 1022 28.37 32.13 -3.36
CA LEU A 1022 29.66 31.43 -3.36
C LEU A 1022 30.72 32.22 -4.13
N LEU A 1023 31.91 32.32 -3.55
CA LEU A 1023 33.11 32.93 -4.14
C LEU A 1023 33.99 31.89 -4.86
N VAL A 1024 33.48 30.67 -5.06
CA VAL A 1024 34.23 29.52 -5.59
C VAL A 1024 34.77 29.77 -7.00
N ASP A 1025 33.99 30.44 -7.86
CA ASP A 1025 34.40 30.76 -9.23
C ASP A 1025 35.64 31.67 -9.26
N GLU A 1026 35.72 32.65 -8.34
CA GLU A 1026 36.89 33.51 -8.16
C GLU A 1026 38.09 32.75 -7.56
N LEU A 1027 37.83 31.88 -6.58
CA LEU A 1027 38.86 31.06 -5.92
C LEU A 1027 39.54 30.10 -6.91
N LEU A 1028 38.79 29.59 -7.89
CA LEU A 1028 39.26 28.67 -8.94
C LEU A 1028 39.61 29.36 -10.27
N ASN A 1029 39.35 30.66 -10.41
CA ASN A 1029 39.58 31.45 -11.63
C ASN A 1029 38.79 30.97 -12.86
N ILE A 1030 37.52 30.60 -12.66
CA ILE A 1030 36.60 30.12 -13.71
C ILE A 1030 36.09 31.31 -14.53
N HIS A 1031 36.28 31.30 -15.85
CA HIS A 1031 35.84 32.36 -16.78
C HIS A 1031 35.35 31.76 -18.10
N LEU A 1032 34.39 32.39 -18.77
CA LEU A 1032 33.88 31.96 -20.08
C LEU A 1032 34.91 32.18 -21.20
N PRO A 1033 35.06 31.25 -22.16
CA PRO A 1033 35.81 31.48 -23.40
C PRO A 1033 35.21 32.60 -24.26
N ASP A 1034 36.04 33.30 -25.05
CA ASP A 1034 35.60 34.41 -25.91
C ASP A 1034 34.62 34.00 -27.02
N ASP A 1035 34.63 32.72 -27.42
CA ASP A 1035 33.80 32.10 -28.47
C ASP A 1035 32.68 31.21 -27.90
N TYR A 1036 32.32 31.39 -26.62
CA TYR A 1036 31.32 30.58 -25.94
C TYR A 1036 29.96 30.61 -26.65
N CYS A 1037 29.55 29.46 -27.18
CA CYS A 1037 28.29 29.24 -27.89
C CYS A 1037 27.80 27.81 -27.60
N PRO A 1038 26.99 27.63 -26.53
CA PRO A 1038 26.60 26.30 -26.08
C PRO A 1038 25.80 25.57 -27.17
N THR A 1039 26.35 24.45 -27.63
CA THR A 1039 25.83 23.66 -28.73
C THR A 1039 25.49 22.26 -28.24
N VAL A 1040 24.27 21.81 -28.48
CA VAL A 1040 23.79 20.46 -28.12
C VAL A 1040 24.02 19.51 -29.29
N VAL A 1041 24.58 18.34 -29.00
CA VAL A 1041 24.68 17.20 -29.91
C VAL A 1041 23.64 16.17 -29.51
N GLY A 1042 22.63 15.94 -30.34
CA GLY A 1042 21.64 14.87 -30.20
C GLY A 1042 22.00 13.65 -31.05
N SER A 1043 22.30 12.51 -30.44
CA SER A 1043 22.52 11.23 -31.10
C SER A 1043 21.21 10.46 -31.21
N VAL A 1044 20.83 10.04 -32.41
CA VAL A 1044 19.59 9.30 -32.69
C VAL A 1044 19.90 7.96 -33.37
N GLN A 1045 19.26 6.88 -32.91
CA GLN A 1045 19.29 5.57 -33.56
C GLN A 1045 17.88 4.98 -33.63
N VAL A 1046 17.50 4.51 -34.81
CA VAL A 1046 16.18 3.93 -35.12
C VAL A 1046 16.30 2.39 -35.21
N ILE A 1047 15.34 1.65 -34.64
CA ILE A 1047 15.36 0.18 -34.44
C ILE A 1047 14.00 -0.44 -34.85
N SER A 1048 14.00 -1.44 -35.74
CA SER A 1048 12.79 -2.17 -36.15
C SER A 1048 12.20 -3.01 -35.00
N ILE A 1049 10.88 -2.99 -34.79
CA ILE A 1049 10.18 -3.87 -33.82
C ILE A 1049 9.52 -5.01 -34.61
N GLY A 1050 10.06 -6.23 -34.49
CA GLY A 1050 9.40 -7.46 -34.99
C GLY A 1050 9.92 -8.07 -36.28
N GLY A 1051 11.04 -7.60 -36.85
CA GLY A 1051 11.70 -8.22 -38.01
C GLY A 1051 12.75 -9.27 -37.63
N SER A 1052 12.86 -10.35 -38.40
CA SER A 1052 14.00 -11.28 -38.38
C SER A 1052 15.31 -10.57 -38.70
N ASP A 1053 16.41 -10.95 -38.03
CA ASP A 1053 17.78 -10.45 -38.27
C ASP A 1053 18.09 -10.39 -39.77
N GLY A 1054 18.12 -9.17 -40.35
CA GLY A 1054 18.48 -8.97 -41.76
C GLY A 1054 18.12 -7.63 -42.40
N ASP A 1055 17.06 -6.93 -41.97
CA ASP A 1055 16.65 -5.67 -42.62
C ASP A 1055 17.36 -4.45 -42.00
N THR A 1056 18.49 -4.05 -42.60
CA THR A 1056 19.16 -2.77 -42.29
C THR A 1056 18.33 -1.59 -42.78
N ILE A 1057 17.76 -0.83 -41.84
CA ILE A 1057 17.07 0.42 -42.12
C ILE A 1057 18.10 1.45 -42.64
N PRO A 1058 17.95 1.99 -43.87
CA PRO A 1058 18.85 3.03 -44.37
C PRO A 1058 18.67 4.32 -43.57
N PHE A 1059 19.80 4.99 -43.31
CA PHE A 1059 19.90 6.23 -42.52
C PHE A 1059 19.38 6.11 -41.08
N ALA A 1060 19.50 4.92 -40.47
CA ALA A 1060 18.99 4.66 -39.13
C ALA A 1060 19.77 5.33 -37.98
N ARG A 1061 20.92 5.97 -38.25
CA ARG A 1061 21.75 6.64 -37.24
C ARG A 1061 22.25 7.99 -37.71
N TRP A 1062 22.11 9.02 -36.88
CA TRP A 1062 22.63 10.36 -37.15
C TRP A 1062 22.88 11.16 -35.86
N PHE A 1063 23.59 12.28 -36.01
CA PHE A 1063 23.80 13.31 -34.99
C PHE A 1063 23.20 14.64 -35.45
N ASP A 1064 22.46 15.30 -34.57
CA ASP A 1064 21.90 16.63 -34.78
C ASP A 1064 22.63 17.65 -33.90
N LEU A 1065 23.15 18.73 -34.49
CA LEU A 1065 23.73 19.86 -33.76
C LEU A 1065 22.79 21.06 -33.82
N PHE A 1066 22.55 21.68 -32.66
CA PHE A 1066 21.68 22.85 -32.55
C PHE A 1066 22.07 23.70 -31.31
N PRO A 1067 21.72 25.00 -31.30
CA PRO A 1067 21.94 25.86 -30.13
C PRO A 1067 21.13 25.38 -28.92
N GLU A 1068 21.68 25.55 -27.73
CA GLU A 1068 21.03 25.09 -26.49
C GLU A 1068 19.67 25.75 -26.22
N GLU A 1069 19.46 26.99 -26.65
CA GLU A 1069 18.18 27.72 -26.48
C GLU A 1069 16.98 27.04 -27.18
N GLU A 1070 17.24 26.22 -28.20
CA GLU A 1070 16.23 25.47 -28.96
C GLU A 1070 15.89 24.10 -28.31
N SER A 1071 16.59 23.70 -27.24
CA SER A 1071 16.56 22.36 -26.64
C SER A 1071 15.43 22.08 -25.63
N LYS A 1072 14.15 22.31 -25.97
CA LYS A 1072 13.03 21.82 -25.14
C LYS A 1072 12.79 20.32 -25.40
N GLY A 1073 13.58 19.49 -24.73
CA GLY A 1073 13.90 18.09 -25.08
C GLY A 1073 12.76 17.12 -25.46
N GLU A 1074 11.54 17.22 -24.95
CA GLU A 1074 10.44 16.32 -25.38
C GLU A 1074 9.78 16.77 -26.69
N ARG A 1075 9.61 18.09 -26.85
CA ARG A 1075 9.05 18.69 -28.06
C ARG A 1075 9.98 18.51 -29.25
N PHE A 1076 11.28 18.69 -29.04
CA PHE A 1076 12.28 18.51 -30.09
C PHE A 1076 12.44 17.03 -30.52
N LYS A 1077 12.37 16.09 -29.58
CA LYS A 1077 12.33 14.64 -29.88
C LYS A 1077 11.13 14.29 -30.76
N ALA A 1078 9.95 14.80 -30.42
CA ALA A 1078 8.72 14.57 -31.18
C ALA A 1078 8.77 15.19 -32.58
N GLU A 1079 9.24 16.43 -32.71
CA GLU A 1079 9.37 17.12 -34.01
C GLU A 1079 10.39 16.43 -34.93
N THR A 1080 11.51 15.97 -34.36
CA THR A 1080 12.57 15.27 -35.08
C THR A 1080 12.10 13.91 -35.62
N LEU A 1081 11.34 13.15 -34.83
CA LEU A 1081 10.77 11.86 -35.24
C LEU A 1081 9.62 12.03 -36.22
N ALA A 1082 8.71 12.99 -36.00
CA ALA A 1082 7.59 13.27 -36.89
C ALA A 1082 8.06 13.64 -38.30
N ARG A 1083 9.10 14.48 -38.43
CA ARG A 1083 9.66 14.89 -39.73
C ARG A 1083 10.59 13.85 -40.38
N SER A 1084 10.98 12.81 -39.64
CA SER A 1084 11.71 11.67 -40.23
C SER A 1084 10.80 10.74 -41.06
N GLY A 1085 9.47 10.95 -41.03
CA GLY A 1085 8.51 10.27 -41.91
C GLY A 1085 8.25 8.81 -41.57
N ARG A 1086 8.51 8.36 -40.32
CA ARG A 1086 8.39 6.95 -39.91
C ARG A 1086 7.55 6.76 -38.64
N PRO A 1087 6.21 6.96 -38.70
CA PRO A 1087 5.33 6.95 -37.52
C PRO A 1087 4.83 5.56 -37.10
N GLU A 1088 4.99 4.54 -37.95
CA GLU A 1088 4.38 3.22 -37.72
C GLU A 1088 5.45 2.20 -37.25
N ALA A 1089 5.40 1.85 -35.96
CA ALA A 1089 6.06 0.70 -35.31
C ALA A 1089 7.60 0.59 -35.37
N VAL A 1090 8.33 1.59 -34.86
CA VAL A 1090 9.80 1.57 -34.77
C VAL A 1090 10.26 2.02 -33.37
N GLY A 1091 11.07 1.21 -32.68
CA GLY A 1091 11.74 1.61 -31.44
C GLY A 1091 12.90 2.55 -31.77
N TYR A 1092 13.29 3.45 -30.87
CA TYR A 1092 14.45 4.32 -31.10
C TYR A 1092 15.21 4.59 -29.80
N SER A 1093 16.48 4.95 -29.93
CA SER A 1093 17.27 5.50 -28.83
C SER A 1093 17.73 6.92 -29.15
N PHE A 1094 17.63 7.80 -28.15
CA PHE A 1094 18.05 9.19 -28.23
C PHE A 1094 18.93 9.52 -27.02
N SER A 1095 20.05 10.20 -27.25
CA SER A 1095 20.88 10.78 -26.18
C SER A 1095 21.39 12.16 -26.61
N SER A 1096 21.65 13.06 -25.66
CA SER A 1096 22.14 14.40 -25.97
C SER A 1096 23.27 14.87 -25.05
N THR A 1097 24.22 15.62 -25.60
CA THR A 1097 25.33 16.22 -24.85
C THR A 1097 25.57 17.67 -25.28
N THR A 1098 25.65 18.59 -24.32
CA THR A 1098 26.01 19.99 -24.57
C THR A 1098 27.52 20.19 -24.54
N HIS A 1099 28.04 21.00 -25.47
CA HIS A 1099 29.43 21.43 -25.57
C HIS A 1099 29.50 22.96 -25.55
N ALA A 1100 30.59 23.52 -25.00
CA ALA A 1100 30.76 24.96 -24.82
C ALA A 1100 30.84 25.75 -26.13
N THR A 1101 31.27 25.12 -27.22
CA THR A 1101 31.34 25.72 -28.56
C THR A 1101 30.92 24.71 -29.64
N ARG A 1102 30.52 25.21 -30.80
CA ARG A 1102 30.13 24.39 -31.95
C ARG A 1102 31.30 23.57 -32.51
N GLU A 1103 32.51 24.12 -32.51
CA GLU A 1103 33.71 23.45 -33.00
C GLU A 1103 34.02 22.21 -32.15
N PHE A 1104 33.93 22.33 -30.82
CA PHE A 1104 34.10 21.18 -29.92
C PHE A 1104 33.01 20.12 -30.08
N ALA A 1105 31.77 20.52 -30.37
CA ALA A 1105 30.69 19.58 -30.67
C ALA A 1105 31.00 18.74 -31.92
N LEU A 1106 31.52 19.37 -32.98
CA LEU A 1106 31.91 18.70 -34.23
C LEU A 1106 33.11 17.76 -34.04
N GLU A 1107 34.13 18.20 -33.31
CA GLU A 1107 35.28 17.34 -32.98
C GLU A 1107 34.85 16.10 -32.17
N ALA A 1108 33.93 16.26 -31.21
CA ALA A 1108 33.41 15.16 -30.40
C ALA A 1108 32.67 14.12 -31.26
N ILE A 1109 31.84 14.56 -32.21
CA ILE A 1109 31.13 13.67 -33.15
C ILE A 1109 32.12 12.92 -34.05
N GLN A 1110 33.14 13.61 -34.55
CA GLN A 1110 34.16 13.01 -35.41
C GLN A 1110 35.05 12.00 -34.67
N TYR A 1111 35.19 12.11 -33.34
CA TYR A 1111 36.12 11.30 -32.53
C TYR A 1111 35.47 10.30 -31.57
N GLY A 1112 34.16 10.35 -31.31
CA GLY A 1112 33.39 9.32 -30.56
C GLY A 1112 33.47 7.88 -31.12
N ARG A 1113 34.23 7.75 -32.21
CA ARG A 1113 34.65 6.66 -33.09
C ARG A 1113 35.17 5.33 -32.54
N SER A 1114 35.27 5.07 -31.23
CA SER A 1114 35.90 3.80 -30.78
C SER A 1114 35.06 2.89 -29.87
N ALA A 1115 33.82 3.25 -29.54
CA ALA A 1115 33.04 2.51 -28.53
C ALA A 1115 31.89 1.66 -29.10
N PHE A 1116 31.43 1.90 -30.33
CA PHE A 1116 30.25 1.23 -30.88
C PHE A 1116 30.52 0.73 -32.31
N SER A 1117 30.52 -0.60 -32.47
CA SER A 1117 30.68 -1.41 -33.68
C SER A 1117 32.01 -1.27 -34.45
N GLY A 1118 32.75 -2.38 -34.55
CA GLY A 1118 34.06 -2.49 -35.22
C GLY A 1118 34.05 -2.43 -36.75
N GLU A 1119 33.07 -1.75 -37.37
CA GLU A 1119 33.01 -1.55 -38.82
C GLU A 1119 33.42 -0.11 -39.19
N PRO A 1120 34.16 0.08 -40.30
CA PRO A 1120 34.49 1.42 -40.79
C PRO A 1120 33.21 2.12 -41.28
N TYR A 1121 33.01 3.38 -40.87
CA TYR A 1121 31.90 4.23 -41.35
C TYR A 1121 32.39 5.64 -41.74
N ARG A 1122 31.60 6.33 -42.57
CA ARG A 1122 31.75 7.74 -42.95
C ARG A 1122 30.62 8.58 -42.35
N LEU A 1123 30.97 9.75 -41.83
CA LEU A 1123 30.01 10.79 -41.45
C LEU A 1123 29.79 11.68 -42.67
N VAL A 1124 28.54 11.92 -43.03
CA VAL A 1124 28.16 12.74 -44.18
C VAL A 1124 27.10 13.72 -43.74
N SER A 1125 27.26 15.00 -44.08
CA SER A 1125 26.26 16.01 -43.77
C SER A 1125 24.97 15.72 -44.53
N SER A 1126 23.81 15.97 -43.92
CA SER A 1126 22.51 15.83 -44.62
C SER A 1126 22.40 16.71 -45.86
N LYS A 1127 23.17 17.81 -45.90
CA LYS A 1127 23.27 18.71 -47.07
C LYS A 1127 23.88 18.02 -48.30
N ASP A 1128 24.72 17.02 -48.07
CA ASP A 1128 25.38 16.24 -49.12
C ASP A 1128 24.60 14.94 -49.45
N LEU A 1129 23.44 14.71 -48.82
CA LEU A 1129 22.57 13.52 -48.97
C LEU A 1129 21.10 13.95 -49.12
N PRO A 1130 20.68 14.49 -50.29
CA PRO A 1130 19.30 14.93 -50.51
C PRO A 1130 18.27 13.80 -50.39
N GLU A 1131 18.68 12.55 -50.62
CA GLU A 1131 17.86 11.35 -50.49
C GLU A 1131 17.60 10.92 -49.04
N ALA A 1132 18.34 11.45 -48.08
CA ALA A 1132 18.15 11.17 -46.66
C ALA A 1132 17.12 12.13 -46.02
N PRO A 1133 16.42 11.73 -44.95
CA PRO A 1133 15.48 12.61 -44.25
C PRO A 1133 16.15 13.92 -43.79
N GLN A 1134 15.60 15.07 -44.16
CA GLN A 1134 16.23 16.35 -43.85
C GLN A 1134 15.91 16.82 -42.42
N PRO A 1135 16.85 17.52 -41.75
CA PRO A 1135 16.62 18.02 -40.40
C PRO A 1135 15.64 19.21 -40.38
N PRO A 1136 15.07 19.54 -39.20
CA PRO A 1136 14.35 20.79 -39.00
C PRO A 1136 15.22 22.03 -39.30
N ALA A 1137 14.58 23.16 -39.59
CA ALA A 1137 15.29 24.43 -39.78
C ALA A 1137 16.05 24.81 -38.50
N GLY A 1138 17.30 25.25 -38.63
CA GLY A 1138 18.19 25.58 -37.49
C GLY A 1138 19.09 24.42 -37.03
N VAL A 1139 18.84 23.19 -37.49
CA VAL A 1139 19.56 21.98 -37.06
C VAL A 1139 20.54 21.51 -38.14
N ASP A 1140 21.77 21.19 -37.73
CA ASP A 1140 22.81 20.65 -38.61
C ASP A 1140 22.94 19.13 -38.39
N ARG A 1141 22.50 18.32 -39.38
CA ARG A 1141 22.44 16.85 -39.27
C ARG A 1141 23.59 16.15 -39.97
N TRP A 1142 24.14 15.13 -39.30
CA TRP A 1142 25.24 14.30 -39.78
C TRP A 1142 24.88 12.82 -39.71
N TYR A 1143 24.76 12.18 -40.87
CA TYR A 1143 24.42 10.75 -40.97
C TYR A 1143 25.64 9.86 -40.77
N VAL A 1144 25.43 8.71 -40.11
CA VAL A 1144 26.43 7.65 -39.96
C VAL A 1144 26.17 6.58 -41.03
N LEU A 1145 27.07 6.46 -42.00
CA LEU A 1145 26.95 5.50 -43.10
C LEU A 1145 28.13 4.51 -43.10
N PRO A 1146 27.92 3.22 -43.39
CA PRO A 1146 29.03 2.27 -43.59
C PRO A 1146 30.01 2.80 -44.65
N ARG A 1147 31.30 2.51 -44.49
CA ARG A 1147 32.37 3.04 -45.33
C ARG A 1147 32.61 2.20 -46.57
#